data_AF-A0A196SFW4-F1
#
_entry.id   AF-A0A196SFW4-F1
#
_cell.length_a   1.000
_cell.length_b   1.000
_cell.length_c   1.000
_cell.angle_alpha   90.00
_cell.angle_beta   90.00
_cell.angle_gamma   90.00
#
_symmetry.space_group_name_H-M   'P 1'
#
loop_
_entity.id
_entity.type
_entity.pdbx_description
1 polymer ?
#
loop_
_entity_poly.entity_id
_entity_poly.type
_entity_poly.pdbx_seq_one_letter_code
_entity_poly.pdbx_strand_id
1 'polypeptide(L)'
;NACLEEARKYNMRIIGPNCLGAMVPPTGLNASFASQMALKGEIAFISQSGALMCAMLDWSLKEGLGYSAFVSIGSMVDVDWGDLIYYFGNDPNTKAIMIYMETIGNARSFISAAREVSLRKPIYVIKPGRTAAAAAAAASHTGSLTGSDDVLTAAFKKAGVVRVDTIEQLYNMAASLDKQPLARGPRMTVITNAGGPGVITTDEIVTGGGQLAKISPEAMEKYNSFLPGAWSHNNPVDVLGDAPPEMYAKALQVAGEDHESDGMLVILTPQSVTKPTETAVELAKYAHIEGKPVYASWMGGKELEKGRQILRDAGIPVFESPDAAAKIFNYCWEYSHNLNELYEEPKTPLHSADPAEARKIIEKALAEGRNLLTENESKQLLASYGIPVVQTVVCDTVEKAMETAESMKYPVVVKLNSETITHKSDVGGVQLNIRDKEGVRSAWNTIRNNLEKLGKLEGFQGVTVQRQLNLSDGYELIFGCNLDSQVGPVIVFGTGGTLVEVYKDSSMALPPLNTASARHCMSKTKIYKALKGVRGKAPCDLDLLDQVFVRFSELIVDQPWIKELDINPMFASSSDIIALDARVVLHLPGTPAEKLSKPSICGYPHQYVSAFKAANGVECAVRPVRPDDETLMKQFEASLGEETVKAYMSEAVPLEERVAHKRMIPLCHPDFLRQVPLVAIAEGKIVGTMRMAKVPLTKNARILVEVADAFQKQGLGKYLVEQGLKIAQAEQVEKVSMKFFEDNAAMTKLATAFGFEMAAKDGVVTATKAF
;
A
#
# COMPACT_ATOMS: atom_id res chain seq x y z
N ASN A 1 11.01 -28.35 9.94
CA ASN A 1 9.88 -29.16 9.42
C ASN A 1 10.50 -30.18 8.49
N ALA A 2 10.56 -31.45 8.87
CA ALA A 2 11.41 -32.46 8.23
C ALA A 2 11.13 -32.64 6.72
N CYS A 3 9.86 -32.55 6.30
CA CYS A 3 9.48 -32.66 4.88
C CYS A 3 10.09 -31.53 4.03
N LEU A 4 10.05 -30.30 4.54
CA LEU A 4 10.63 -29.14 3.89
C LEU A 4 12.16 -29.22 3.82
N GLU A 5 12.79 -29.67 4.90
CA GLU A 5 14.24 -29.86 4.93
C GLU A 5 14.70 -30.88 3.89
N GLU A 6 13.95 -31.97 3.70
CA GLU A 6 14.25 -32.96 2.66
C GLU A 6 14.04 -32.42 1.26
N ALA A 7 12.90 -31.76 0.99
CA ALA A 7 12.61 -31.20 -0.34
C ALA A 7 13.67 -30.17 -0.79
N ARG A 8 14.19 -29.36 0.14
CA ARG A 8 15.26 -28.39 -0.14
C ARG A 8 16.56 -29.04 -0.60
N LYS A 9 16.91 -30.24 -0.13
CA LYS A 9 18.11 -30.98 -0.59
C LYS A 9 18.07 -31.29 -2.08
N TYR A 10 16.87 -31.44 -2.64
CA TYR A 10 16.65 -31.78 -4.05
C TYR A 10 16.12 -30.60 -4.87
N ASN A 11 16.15 -29.37 -4.32
CA ASN A 11 15.60 -28.18 -4.97
C ASN A 11 14.12 -28.35 -5.40
N MET A 12 13.35 -29.10 -4.62
CA MET A 12 11.91 -29.27 -4.81
C MET A 12 11.13 -28.25 -3.97
N ARG A 13 10.01 -27.79 -4.51
CA ARG A 13 9.06 -26.92 -3.80
C ARG A 13 7.81 -27.69 -3.39
N ILE A 14 7.18 -27.30 -2.29
CA ILE A 14 5.98 -27.96 -1.74
C ILE A 14 4.81 -26.97 -1.68
N ILE A 15 3.69 -27.33 -2.30
CA ILE A 15 2.37 -26.73 -2.03
C ILE A 15 1.68 -27.61 -0.97
N GLY A 16 1.18 -27.02 0.12
CA GLY A 16 0.64 -27.77 1.26
C GLY A 16 1.57 -27.77 2.48
N PRO A 17 1.61 -28.84 3.29
CA PRO A 17 0.73 -30.04 3.26
C PRO A 17 -0.71 -29.70 3.68
N ASN A 18 -1.56 -30.72 3.85
CA ASN A 18 -2.96 -30.58 4.25
C ASN A 18 -3.76 -29.63 3.33
N CYS A 19 -3.62 -29.86 2.02
CA CYS A 19 -4.27 -29.07 0.99
C CYS A 19 -5.17 -29.95 0.13
N LEU A 20 -6.19 -29.36 -0.50
CA LEU A 20 -7.06 -30.05 -1.47
C LEU A 20 -6.30 -30.49 -2.73
N GLY A 21 -5.26 -29.73 -3.11
CA GLY A 21 -4.53 -29.85 -4.37
C GLY A 21 -4.72 -28.62 -5.26
N ALA A 22 -4.47 -28.78 -6.56
CA ALA A 22 -4.53 -27.69 -7.53
C ALA A 22 -5.24 -28.10 -8.82
N MET A 23 -5.98 -27.15 -9.42
CA MET A 23 -6.55 -27.27 -10.76
C MET A 23 -6.03 -26.16 -11.67
N VAL A 24 -5.80 -26.50 -12.93
CA VAL A 24 -5.50 -25.56 -14.03
C VAL A 24 -6.51 -25.81 -15.15
N PRO A 25 -7.70 -25.20 -15.09
CA PRO A 25 -8.77 -25.41 -16.06
C PRO A 25 -8.38 -25.26 -17.53
N PRO A 26 -7.56 -24.25 -17.93
CA PRO A 26 -7.15 -24.09 -19.33
C PRO A 26 -6.41 -25.30 -19.92
N THR A 27 -5.75 -26.12 -19.10
CA THR A 27 -4.98 -27.29 -19.55
C THR A 27 -5.67 -28.62 -19.24
N GLY A 28 -6.83 -28.63 -18.58
CA GLY A 28 -7.49 -29.86 -18.15
C GLY A 28 -6.85 -30.52 -16.91
N LEU A 29 -5.88 -29.89 -16.25
CA LEU A 29 -5.18 -30.49 -15.11
C LEU A 29 -6.03 -30.38 -13.84
N ASN A 30 -6.35 -31.51 -13.23
CA ASN A 30 -6.91 -31.59 -11.88
C ASN A 30 -6.03 -32.50 -11.02
N ALA A 31 -5.12 -31.89 -10.27
CA ALA A 31 -4.26 -32.55 -9.29
C ALA A 31 -4.81 -32.33 -7.88
N SER A 32 -6.09 -32.62 -7.68
CA SER A 32 -6.81 -32.50 -6.42
C SER A 32 -7.69 -33.72 -6.18
N PHE A 33 -8.23 -33.87 -4.97
CA PHE A 33 -9.24 -34.91 -4.67
C PHE A 33 -10.68 -34.39 -4.71
N ALA A 34 -10.94 -33.25 -5.37
CA ALA A 34 -12.30 -32.77 -5.61
C ALA A 34 -13.02 -33.64 -6.66
N SER A 35 -14.33 -33.80 -6.50
CA SER A 35 -15.17 -34.65 -7.38
C SER A 35 -15.42 -34.04 -8.77
N GLN A 36 -15.21 -32.73 -8.92
CA GLN A 36 -15.50 -31.97 -10.13
C GLN A 36 -14.31 -31.09 -10.51
N MET A 37 -14.33 -30.55 -11.72
CA MET A 37 -13.32 -29.63 -12.23
C MET A 37 -13.91 -28.23 -12.38
N ALA A 38 -13.13 -27.21 -11.98
CA ALA A 38 -13.50 -25.82 -12.23
C ALA A 38 -13.64 -25.53 -13.74
N LEU A 39 -14.60 -24.68 -14.12
CA LEU A 39 -14.73 -24.20 -15.49
C LEU A 39 -13.53 -23.31 -15.87
N LYS A 40 -13.26 -23.18 -17.16
CA LYS A 40 -12.24 -22.25 -17.66
C LYS A 40 -12.73 -20.81 -17.52
N GLY A 41 -11.89 -19.96 -16.96
CA GLY A 41 -12.09 -18.50 -16.89
C GLY A 41 -10.78 -17.78 -16.60
N GLU A 42 -10.88 -16.57 -16.05
CA GLU A 42 -9.75 -15.65 -15.95
C GLU A 42 -9.32 -15.33 -14.51
N ILE A 43 -9.96 -15.93 -13.51
CA ILE A 43 -9.68 -15.68 -12.08
C ILE A 43 -8.76 -16.75 -11.52
N ALA A 44 -7.71 -16.37 -10.80
CA ALA A 44 -6.93 -17.31 -9.99
C ALA A 44 -7.47 -17.32 -8.56
N PHE A 45 -8.03 -18.44 -8.12
CA PHE A 45 -8.51 -18.59 -6.74
C PHE A 45 -7.51 -19.39 -5.89
N ILE A 46 -7.11 -18.82 -4.75
CA ILE A 46 -6.13 -19.38 -3.84
C ILE A 46 -6.75 -19.48 -2.44
N SER A 47 -6.65 -20.64 -1.79
CA SER A 47 -7.25 -20.84 -0.47
C SER A 47 -6.35 -21.62 0.48
N GLN A 48 -6.26 -21.17 1.74
CA GLN A 48 -5.73 -21.99 2.84
C GLN A 48 -6.73 -23.09 3.26
N SER A 49 -8.04 -22.87 3.11
CA SER A 49 -9.08 -23.82 3.50
C SER A 49 -9.50 -24.70 2.31
N GLY A 50 -9.21 -26.01 2.41
CA GLY A 50 -9.67 -26.99 1.42
C GLY A 50 -11.19 -27.20 1.43
N ALA A 51 -11.82 -27.17 2.60
CA ALA A 51 -13.26 -27.36 2.73
C ALA A 51 -14.05 -26.20 2.09
N LEU A 52 -13.63 -24.97 2.34
CA LEU A 52 -14.25 -23.81 1.70
C LEU A 52 -14.06 -23.86 0.18
N MET A 53 -12.87 -24.27 -0.27
CA MET A 53 -12.56 -24.39 -1.69
C MET A 53 -13.49 -25.40 -2.40
N CYS A 54 -13.85 -26.51 -1.76
CA CYS A 54 -14.89 -27.42 -2.30
C CYS A 54 -16.27 -26.75 -2.42
N ALA A 55 -16.67 -25.96 -1.43
CA ALA A 55 -17.94 -25.22 -1.48
C ALA A 55 -17.93 -24.14 -2.58
N MET A 56 -16.81 -23.44 -2.75
CA MET A 56 -16.64 -22.44 -3.82
C MET A 56 -16.71 -23.09 -5.21
N LEU A 57 -16.13 -24.29 -5.35
CA LEU A 57 -16.19 -25.04 -6.59
C LEU A 57 -17.63 -25.43 -6.94
N ASP A 58 -18.36 -26.02 -6.00
CA ASP A 58 -19.76 -26.43 -6.21
C ASP A 58 -20.65 -25.23 -6.58
N TRP A 59 -20.51 -24.12 -5.85
CA TRP A 59 -21.23 -22.88 -6.14
C TRP A 59 -20.85 -22.30 -7.52
N SER A 60 -19.55 -22.30 -7.87
CA SER A 60 -19.10 -21.75 -9.15
C SER A 60 -19.71 -22.46 -10.36
N LEU A 61 -19.93 -23.78 -10.26
CA LEU A 61 -20.56 -24.57 -11.32
C LEU A 61 -22.03 -24.20 -11.50
N LYS A 62 -22.74 -23.89 -10.41
CA LYS A 62 -24.12 -23.41 -10.47
C LYS A 62 -24.22 -22.04 -11.15
N GLU A 63 -23.29 -21.13 -10.88
CA GLU A 63 -23.33 -19.76 -11.42
C GLU A 63 -22.61 -19.61 -12.78
N GLY A 64 -22.02 -20.70 -13.29
CA GLY A 64 -21.27 -20.74 -14.55
C GLY A 64 -19.96 -19.93 -14.50
N LEU A 65 -19.32 -19.87 -13.34
CA LEU A 65 -18.10 -19.08 -13.10
C LEU A 65 -16.84 -19.88 -13.48
N GLY A 66 -15.94 -19.25 -14.22
CA GLY A 66 -14.66 -19.83 -14.64
C GLY A 66 -13.45 -19.40 -13.81
N TYR A 67 -12.41 -20.24 -13.81
CA TYR A 67 -11.12 -19.95 -13.19
C TYR A 67 -9.95 -20.23 -14.16
N SER A 68 -8.89 -19.42 -14.05
CA SER A 68 -7.60 -19.69 -14.67
C SER A 68 -6.79 -20.70 -13.85
N ALA A 69 -6.94 -20.66 -12.53
CA ALA A 69 -6.36 -21.61 -11.59
C ALA A 69 -7.16 -21.68 -10.29
N PHE A 70 -7.12 -22.83 -9.64
CA PHE A 70 -7.81 -23.11 -8.39
C PHE A 70 -6.85 -23.87 -7.46
N VAL A 71 -6.21 -23.17 -6.51
CA VAL A 71 -5.06 -23.70 -5.74
C VAL A 71 -5.32 -23.70 -4.23
N SER A 72 -5.23 -24.88 -3.61
CA SER A 72 -5.22 -25.02 -2.16
C SER A 72 -3.79 -25.07 -1.66
N ILE A 73 -3.44 -24.20 -0.71
CA ILE A 73 -2.08 -24.16 -0.13
C ILE A 73 -1.98 -24.79 1.26
N GLY A 74 -3.11 -25.12 1.88
CA GLY A 74 -3.17 -25.81 3.17
C GLY A 74 -2.32 -25.13 4.23
N SER A 75 -1.44 -25.90 4.88
CA SER A 75 -0.54 -25.42 5.93
C SER A 75 0.56 -24.46 5.44
N MET A 76 0.74 -24.30 4.11
CA MET A 76 1.63 -23.28 3.52
C MET A 76 3.06 -23.32 4.11
N VAL A 77 3.70 -24.50 4.14
CA VAL A 77 5.03 -24.64 4.79
C VAL A 77 6.19 -24.19 3.90
N ASP A 78 5.98 -24.06 2.59
CA ASP A 78 7.01 -23.67 1.63
C ASP A 78 6.51 -22.65 0.60
N VAL A 79 5.70 -23.08 -0.38
CA VAL A 79 5.07 -22.15 -1.31
C VAL A 79 4.06 -21.31 -0.54
N ASP A 80 4.26 -20.00 -0.57
CA ASP A 80 3.45 -19.02 0.17
C ASP A 80 2.60 -18.14 -0.75
N TRP A 81 1.91 -17.17 -0.14
CA TRP A 81 1.09 -16.21 -0.89
C TRP A 81 1.89 -15.40 -1.90
N GLY A 82 3.09 -14.95 -1.53
CA GLY A 82 3.91 -14.13 -2.40
C GLY A 82 4.28 -14.91 -3.65
N ASP A 83 4.72 -16.15 -3.49
CA ASP A 83 5.06 -17.06 -4.57
C ASP A 83 3.92 -17.22 -5.59
N LEU A 84 2.69 -17.49 -5.11
CA LEU A 84 1.53 -17.66 -5.99
C LEU A 84 1.03 -16.35 -6.60
N ILE A 85 1.04 -15.24 -5.85
CA ILE A 85 0.68 -13.92 -6.38
C ILE A 85 1.62 -13.56 -7.52
N TYR A 86 2.92 -13.80 -7.39
CA TYR A 86 3.86 -13.57 -8.49
C TYR A 86 3.61 -14.49 -9.69
N TYR A 87 3.38 -15.77 -9.44
CA TYR A 87 3.11 -16.73 -10.51
C TYR A 87 1.89 -16.30 -11.34
N PHE A 88 0.75 -16.07 -10.69
CA PHE A 88 -0.49 -15.64 -11.35
C PHE A 88 -0.47 -14.18 -11.81
N GLY A 89 0.33 -13.34 -11.16
CA GLY A 89 0.60 -11.97 -11.60
C GLY A 89 1.27 -11.92 -12.96
N ASN A 90 2.12 -12.90 -13.29
CA ASN A 90 2.80 -13.02 -14.58
C ASN A 90 2.06 -13.92 -15.58
N ASP A 91 1.05 -14.68 -15.17
CA ASP A 91 0.25 -15.52 -16.07
C ASP A 91 -0.66 -14.65 -16.97
N PRO A 92 -0.53 -14.67 -18.31
CA PRO A 92 -1.39 -13.87 -19.19
C PRO A 92 -2.89 -14.28 -19.14
N ASN A 93 -3.19 -15.51 -18.70
CA ASN A 93 -4.55 -16.04 -18.60
C ASN A 93 -5.27 -15.57 -17.33
N THR A 94 -4.54 -15.15 -16.30
CA THR A 94 -5.14 -14.62 -15.08
C THR A 94 -5.34 -13.10 -15.22
N LYS A 95 -6.56 -12.61 -15.01
CA LYS A 95 -6.87 -11.17 -14.93
C LYS A 95 -7.05 -10.68 -13.49
N ALA A 96 -7.46 -11.54 -12.57
CA ALA A 96 -7.65 -11.20 -11.16
C ALA A 96 -7.23 -12.34 -10.23
N ILE A 97 -6.82 -12.02 -9.01
CA ILE A 97 -6.45 -12.98 -7.98
C ILE A 97 -7.40 -12.85 -6.79
N MET A 98 -7.92 -13.97 -6.33
CA MET A 98 -8.83 -14.04 -5.20
C MET A 98 -8.29 -14.99 -4.14
N ILE A 99 -8.29 -14.55 -2.88
CA ILE A 99 -7.56 -15.20 -1.80
C ILE A 99 -8.47 -15.40 -0.59
N TYR A 100 -8.56 -16.64 -0.12
CA TYR A 100 -9.03 -16.96 1.22
C TYR A 100 -7.83 -17.19 2.16
N MET A 101 -7.54 -16.21 3.02
CA MET A 101 -6.36 -16.19 3.87
C MET A 101 -6.74 -16.35 5.34
N GLU A 102 -6.39 -17.45 5.99
CA GLU A 102 -6.54 -17.57 7.46
C GLU A 102 -5.38 -16.90 8.18
N THR A 103 -4.15 -17.08 7.67
CA THR A 103 -2.91 -16.54 8.19
C THR A 103 -2.09 -15.89 7.07
N ILE A 104 -1.42 -14.77 7.38
CA ILE A 104 -0.57 -14.08 6.40
C ILE A 104 0.78 -14.79 6.19
N GLY A 105 1.27 -15.53 7.19
CA GLY A 105 2.59 -16.15 7.15
C GLY A 105 3.69 -15.11 6.97
N ASN A 106 4.41 -15.18 5.85
CA ASN A 106 5.43 -14.20 5.50
C ASN A 106 4.79 -12.91 4.93
N ALA A 107 4.41 -11.98 5.82
CA ALA A 107 3.77 -10.73 5.44
C ALA A 107 4.61 -9.88 4.49
N ARG A 108 5.94 -9.88 4.64
CA ARG A 108 6.85 -9.16 3.75
C ARG A 108 6.80 -9.71 2.33
N SER A 109 6.79 -11.03 2.18
CA SER A 109 6.62 -11.71 0.87
C SER A 109 5.27 -11.36 0.24
N PHE A 110 4.19 -11.45 1.03
CA PHE A 110 2.84 -11.11 0.58
C PHE A 110 2.71 -9.64 0.13
N ILE A 111 3.08 -8.68 0.98
CA ILE A 111 2.94 -7.24 0.71
C ILE A 111 3.78 -6.86 -0.51
N SER A 112 4.99 -7.40 -0.62
CA SER A 112 5.85 -7.19 -1.78
C SER A 112 5.20 -7.66 -3.08
N ALA A 113 4.74 -8.93 -3.10
CA ALA A 113 4.08 -9.50 -4.27
C ALA A 113 2.80 -8.76 -4.65
N ALA A 114 1.97 -8.50 -3.66
CA ALA A 114 0.69 -7.84 -3.85
C ALA A 114 0.89 -6.43 -4.40
N ARG A 115 1.81 -5.64 -3.82
CA ARG A 115 2.10 -4.28 -4.28
C ARG A 115 2.53 -4.23 -5.74
N GLU A 116 3.40 -5.15 -6.18
CA GLU A 116 3.83 -5.21 -7.58
C GLU A 116 2.70 -5.65 -8.53
N VAL A 117 1.96 -6.69 -8.16
CA VAL A 117 0.93 -7.28 -9.02
C VAL A 117 -0.34 -6.41 -9.07
N SER A 118 -0.71 -5.77 -7.96
CA SER A 118 -1.87 -4.89 -7.87
C SER A 118 -1.82 -3.76 -8.88
N LEU A 119 -0.63 -3.28 -9.29
CA LEU A 119 -0.47 -2.26 -10.35
C LEU A 119 -1.06 -2.67 -11.70
N ARG A 120 -1.31 -3.97 -11.92
CA ARG A 120 -1.76 -4.51 -13.21
C ARG A 120 -2.99 -5.40 -13.11
N LYS A 121 -3.18 -6.08 -11.97
CA LYS A 121 -4.25 -7.05 -11.75
C LYS A 121 -4.82 -6.88 -10.34
N PRO A 122 -6.15 -6.83 -10.17
CA PRO A 122 -6.74 -6.73 -8.85
C PRO A 122 -6.50 -8.00 -8.01
N ILE A 123 -6.32 -7.78 -6.70
CA ILE A 123 -6.19 -8.82 -5.70
C ILE A 123 -7.25 -8.59 -4.63
N TYR A 124 -8.14 -9.56 -4.46
CA TYR A 124 -9.18 -9.56 -3.44
C TYR A 124 -8.88 -10.60 -2.36
N VAL A 125 -8.91 -10.18 -1.10
CA VAL A 125 -8.63 -11.05 0.05
C VAL A 125 -9.83 -11.07 0.99
N ILE A 126 -10.27 -12.27 1.38
CA ILE A 126 -11.03 -12.45 2.61
C ILE A 126 -10.08 -12.92 3.71
N LYS A 127 -10.11 -12.21 4.85
CA LYS A 127 -9.29 -12.50 6.03
C LYS A 127 -10.20 -12.60 7.26
N PRO A 128 -10.58 -13.81 7.71
CA PRO A 128 -11.32 -13.98 8.97
C PRO A 128 -10.43 -13.65 10.18
N GLY A 129 -11.06 -13.50 11.35
CA GLY A 129 -10.37 -13.18 12.61
C GLY A 129 -10.35 -11.70 12.99
N ARG A 130 -11.38 -10.93 12.60
CA ARG A 130 -11.43 -9.46 12.77
C ARG A 130 -11.53 -8.97 14.21
N THR A 131 -12.24 -9.73 15.05
CA THR A 131 -12.44 -9.37 16.46
C THR A 131 -11.46 -10.16 17.32
N ALA A 132 -11.16 -9.67 18.53
CA ALA A 132 -10.30 -10.40 19.46
C ALA A 132 -10.78 -11.85 19.69
N ALA A 133 -12.09 -12.06 19.77
CA ALA A 133 -12.69 -13.40 19.91
C ALA A 133 -12.50 -14.27 18.64
N ALA A 134 -12.71 -13.70 17.45
CA ALA A 134 -12.51 -14.43 16.19
C ALA A 134 -11.02 -14.70 15.92
N ALA A 135 -10.14 -13.77 16.28
CA ALA A 135 -8.70 -13.93 16.24
C ALA A 135 -8.25 -15.08 17.16
N ALA A 136 -8.76 -15.14 18.39
CA ALA A 136 -8.48 -16.24 19.33
C ALA A 136 -8.96 -17.60 18.81
N ALA A 137 -10.14 -17.66 18.18
CA ALA A 137 -10.66 -18.87 17.55
C ALA A 137 -9.78 -19.32 16.36
N ALA A 138 -9.39 -18.39 15.49
CA ALA A 138 -8.49 -18.66 14.37
C ALA A 138 -7.08 -19.07 14.83
N ALA A 139 -6.56 -18.47 15.91
CA ALA A 139 -5.28 -18.82 16.51
C ALA A 139 -5.30 -20.24 17.09
N SER A 140 -6.42 -20.66 17.67
CA SER A 140 -6.61 -22.04 18.16
C SER A 140 -6.73 -23.05 17.01
N HIS A 141 -7.28 -22.64 15.86
CA HIS A 141 -7.36 -23.48 14.64
C HIS A 141 -6.01 -23.62 13.92
N THR A 142 -5.23 -22.55 13.84
CA THR A 142 -4.00 -22.47 13.02
C THR A 142 -2.70 -22.54 13.81
N GLY A 143 -2.75 -22.32 15.13
CA GLY A 143 -1.58 -22.25 16.01
C GLY A 143 -0.68 -21.03 15.81
N SER A 144 -1.16 -19.98 15.12
CA SER A 144 -0.36 -18.80 14.75
C SER A 144 -0.63 -17.57 15.65
N LEU A 145 0.38 -16.70 15.81
CA LEU A 145 0.21 -15.41 16.47
C LEU A 145 -0.68 -14.49 15.61
N THR A 146 -1.63 -13.81 16.24
CA THR A 146 -2.49 -12.81 15.60
C THR A 146 -2.01 -11.40 15.95
N GLY A 147 -1.60 -10.62 14.95
CA GLY A 147 -1.38 -9.18 15.08
C GLY A 147 -2.68 -8.39 14.98
N SER A 148 -2.59 -7.07 14.86
CA SER A 148 -3.76 -6.19 14.82
C SER A 148 -4.51 -6.28 13.48
N ASP A 149 -5.85 -6.38 13.53
CA ASP A 149 -6.69 -6.40 12.33
C ASP A 149 -6.70 -5.05 11.60
N ASP A 150 -6.63 -3.94 12.34
CA ASP A 150 -6.52 -2.59 11.79
C ASP A 150 -5.18 -2.42 11.04
N VAL A 151 -4.11 -3.00 11.58
CA VAL A 151 -2.79 -3.01 10.96
C VAL A 151 -2.79 -3.82 9.67
N LEU A 152 -3.41 -5.00 9.67
CA LEU A 152 -3.56 -5.80 8.44
C LEU A 152 -4.40 -5.07 7.39
N THR A 153 -5.46 -4.35 7.80
CA THR A 153 -6.26 -3.54 6.89
C THR A 153 -5.44 -2.41 6.27
N ALA A 154 -4.61 -1.72 7.07
CA ALA A 154 -3.68 -0.72 6.55
C ALA A 154 -2.64 -1.34 5.60
N ALA A 155 -2.17 -2.56 5.89
CA ALA A 155 -1.22 -3.29 5.07
C ALA A 155 -1.80 -3.68 3.70
N PHE A 156 -3.01 -4.24 3.67
CA PHE A 156 -3.70 -4.59 2.42
C PHE A 156 -3.90 -3.36 1.54
N LYS A 157 -4.39 -2.28 2.12
CA LYS A 157 -4.58 -1.03 1.37
C LYS A 157 -3.26 -0.49 0.80
N LYS A 158 -2.18 -0.46 1.60
CA LYS A 158 -0.85 -0.03 1.14
C LYS A 158 -0.25 -0.94 0.06
N ALA A 159 -0.69 -2.19 -0.03
CA ALA A 159 -0.33 -3.14 -1.07
C ALA A 159 -1.28 -3.10 -2.29
N GLY A 160 -2.32 -2.26 -2.29
CA GLY A 160 -3.33 -2.24 -3.36
C GLY A 160 -4.26 -3.47 -3.36
N VAL A 161 -4.37 -4.17 -2.24
CA VAL A 161 -5.25 -5.32 -2.05
C VAL A 161 -6.59 -4.82 -1.51
N VAL A 162 -7.69 -5.30 -2.08
CA VAL A 162 -9.04 -5.02 -1.58
C VAL A 162 -9.46 -6.14 -0.64
N ARG A 163 -9.85 -5.78 0.58
CA ARG A 163 -10.35 -6.74 1.56
C ARG A 163 -11.87 -6.84 1.45
N VAL A 164 -12.39 -8.06 1.34
CA VAL A 164 -13.82 -8.35 1.46
C VAL A 164 -14.13 -8.97 2.82
N ASP A 165 -15.37 -8.83 3.27
CA ASP A 165 -15.78 -9.15 4.64
C ASP A 165 -16.43 -10.52 4.78
N THR A 166 -17.12 -11.00 3.74
CA THR A 166 -17.89 -12.24 3.78
C THR A 166 -17.58 -13.15 2.59
N ILE A 167 -17.86 -14.45 2.76
CA ILE A 167 -17.72 -15.44 1.69
C ILE A 167 -18.66 -15.11 0.52
N GLU A 168 -19.87 -14.63 0.82
CA GLU A 168 -20.82 -14.16 -0.19
C GLU A 168 -20.25 -13.00 -1.02
N GLN A 169 -19.58 -12.03 -0.38
CA GLN A 169 -18.92 -10.94 -1.10
C GLN A 169 -17.78 -11.44 -1.99
N LEU A 170 -17.06 -12.48 -1.56
CA LEU A 170 -16.04 -13.12 -2.38
C LEU A 170 -16.66 -13.80 -3.61
N TYR A 171 -17.78 -14.51 -3.45
CA TYR A 171 -18.54 -15.10 -4.55
C TYR A 171 -19.02 -14.05 -5.54
N ASN A 172 -19.68 -13.02 -5.03
CA ASN A 172 -20.21 -11.94 -5.84
C ASN A 172 -19.09 -11.16 -6.57
N MET A 173 -17.93 -10.97 -5.93
CA MET A 173 -16.74 -10.42 -6.60
C MET A 173 -16.29 -11.30 -7.76
N ALA A 174 -16.22 -12.62 -7.56
CA ALA A 174 -15.79 -13.53 -8.62
C ALA A 174 -16.72 -13.45 -9.83
N ALA A 175 -18.04 -13.47 -9.60
CA ALA A 175 -19.05 -13.33 -10.65
C ALA A 175 -18.93 -12.00 -11.42
N SER A 176 -18.61 -10.90 -10.72
CA SER A 176 -18.38 -9.61 -11.37
C SER A 176 -17.11 -9.58 -12.22
N LEU A 177 -15.98 -10.05 -11.69
CA LEU A 177 -14.69 -9.99 -12.39
C LEU A 177 -14.60 -10.91 -13.61
N ASP A 178 -15.32 -12.04 -13.58
CA ASP A 178 -15.33 -12.99 -14.70
C ASP A 178 -16.17 -12.48 -15.88
N LYS A 179 -17.19 -11.66 -15.61
CA LYS A 179 -18.21 -11.31 -16.61
C LYS A 179 -18.24 -9.82 -17.01
N GLN A 180 -17.67 -8.92 -16.20
CA GLN A 180 -17.78 -7.47 -16.39
C GLN A 180 -16.42 -6.76 -16.24
N PRO A 181 -16.20 -5.63 -16.94
CA PRO A 181 -15.01 -4.82 -16.72
C PRO A 181 -15.04 -4.14 -15.35
N LEU A 182 -13.87 -3.76 -14.84
CA LEU A 182 -13.77 -2.92 -13.65
C LEU A 182 -14.35 -1.52 -13.93
N ALA A 183 -15.02 -0.95 -12.93
CA ALA A 183 -15.48 0.43 -12.98
C ALA A 183 -14.28 1.39 -13.07
N ARG A 184 -14.34 2.32 -14.03
CA ARG A 184 -13.29 3.35 -14.23
C ARG A 184 -13.36 4.47 -13.20
N GLY A 185 -14.49 4.62 -12.53
CA GLY A 185 -14.75 5.69 -11.57
C GLY A 185 -15.79 5.29 -10.53
N PRO A 186 -16.07 6.18 -9.56
CA PRO A 186 -16.96 5.88 -8.43
C PRO A 186 -18.44 6.02 -8.76
N ARG A 187 -18.82 6.49 -9.96
CA ARG A 187 -20.17 6.96 -10.26
C ARG A 187 -21.04 5.84 -10.83
N MET A 188 -22.06 5.43 -10.08
CA MET A 188 -23.01 4.42 -10.53
C MET A 188 -24.37 5.03 -10.89
N THR A 189 -24.92 4.64 -12.03
CA THR A 189 -26.33 4.89 -12.37
C THR A 189 -27.19 3.72 -11.91
N VAL A 190 -28.21 4.00 -11.10
CA VAL A 190 -29.16 2.99 -10.62
C VAL A 190 -30.47 3.14 -11.40
N ILE A 191 -30.97 2.04 -11.97
CA ILE A 191 -32.26 1.98 -12.66
C ILE A 191 -33.16 1.03 -11.87
N THR A 192 -34.35 1.46 -11.47
CA THR A 192 -35.23 0.68 -10.59
C THR A 192 -36.69 0.88 -10.93
N ASN A 193 -37.56 -0.11 -10.68
CA ASN A 193 -39.02 0.07 -10.69
C ASN A 193 -39.62 0.30 -9.30
N ALA A 194 -38.78 0.44 -8.28
CA ALA A 194 -39.19 0.62 -6.91
C ALA A 194 -38.23 1.54 -6.15
N GLY A 195 -38.77 2.60 -5.55
CA GLY A 195 -38.00 3.58 -4.77
C GLY A 195 -37.30 2.99 -3.54
N GLY A 196 -37.93 2.07 -2.81
CA GLY A 196 -37.35 1.46 -1.59
C GLY A 196 -35.97 0.81 -1.82
N PRO A 197 -35.87 -0.17 -2.74
CA PRO A 197 -34.59 -0.72 -3.17
C PRO A 197 -33.58 0.33 -3.66
N GLY A 198 -34.04 1.37 -4.38
CA GLY A 198 -33.19 2.47 -4.83
C GLY A 198 -32.53 3.25 -3.68
N VAL A 199 -33.26 3.48 -2.58
CA VAL A 199 -32.74 4.17 -1.39
C VAL A 199 -31.69 3.33 -0.67
N ILE A 200 -31.97 2.05 -0.40
CA ILE A 200 -31.00 1.14 0.26
C ILE A 200 -29.72 1.02 -0.56
N THR A 201 -29.86 0.95 -1.89
CA THR A 201 -28.72 0.93 -2.81
C THR A 201 -27.90 2.22 -2.68
N THR A 202 -28.57 3.38 -2.63
CA THR A 202 -27.91 4.68 -2.47
C THR A 202 -27.12 4.77 -1.17
N ASP A 203 -27.69 4.30 -0.06
CA ASP A 203 -27.01 4.25 1.23
C ASP A 203 -25.71 3.43 1.14
N GLU A 204 -25.75 2.25 0.53
CA GLU A 204 -24.58 1.39 0.39
C GLU A 204 -23.51 1.99 -0.54
N ILE A 205 -23.91 2.59 -1.68
CA ILE A 205 -22.98 3.28 -2.58
C ILE A 205 -22.20 4.35 -1.81
N VAL A 206 -22.91 5.26 -1.15
CA VAL A 206 -22.32 6.43 -0.50
C VAL A 206 -21.50 6.04 0.73
N THR A 207 -22.00 5.12 1.56
CA THR A 207 -21.28 4.67 2.76
C THR A 207 -20.04 3.85 2.44
N GLY A 208 -20.02 3.14 1.31
CA GLY A 208 -18.84 2.44 0.79
C GLY A 208 -17.89 3.32 -0.03
N GLY A 209 -18.12 4.63 -0.12
CA GLY A 209 -17.21 5.60 -0.77
C GLY A 209 -17.41 5.78 -2.28
N GLY A 210 -18.41 5.12 -2.87
CA GLY A 210 -18.88 5.38 -4.23
C GLY A 210 -19.76 6.64 -4.30
N GLN A 211 -20.25 6.94 -5.50
CA GLN A 211 -21.11 8.09 -5.78
C GLN A 211 -22.24 7.69 -6.72
N LEU A 212 -23.38 8.35 -6.59
CA LEU A 212 -24.39 8.30 -7.66
C LEU A 212 -23.93 9.15 -8.84
N ALA A 213 -24.03 8.61 -10.05
CA ALA A 213 -23.83 9.38 -11.27
C ALA A 213 -24.79 10.56 -11.33
N LYS A 214 -24.27 11.74 -11.70
CA LYS A 214 -25.10 12.90 -12.00
C LYS A 214 -25.62 12.75 -13.43
N ILE A 215 -26.94 12.70 -13.61
CA ILE A 215 -27.52 12.60 -14.95
C ILE A 215 -27.11 13.83 -15.77
N SER A 216 -26.43 13.63 -16.91
CA SER A 216 -26.06 14.73 -17.81
C SER A 216 -27.31 15.37 -18.44
N PRO A 217 -27.26 16.65 -18.86
CA PRO A 217 -28.39 17.28 -19.54
C PRO A 217 -28.89 16.49 -20.76
N GLU A 218 -27.96 15.90 -21.52
CA GLU A 218 -28.27 15.09 -22.70
C GLU A 218 -28.97 13.77 -22.31
N ALA A 219 -28.50 13.11 -21.26
CA ALA A 219 -29.16 11.91 -20.74
C ALA A 219 -30.54 12.22 -20.17
N MET A 220 -30.70 13.35 -19.47
CA MET A 220 -31.98 13.82 -18.93
C MET A 220 -33.01 14.04 -20.04
N GLU A 221 -32.63 14.68 -21.15
CA GLU A 221 -33.50 14.87 -22.30
C GLU A 221 -33.93 13.53 -22.93
N LYS A 222 -32.98 12.60 -23.11
CA LYS A 222 -33.27 11.25 -23.60
C LYS A 222 -34.23 10.51 -22.69
N TYR A 223 -34.01 10.50 -21.37
CA TYR A 223 -34.92 9.90 -20.40
C TYR A 223 -36.34 10.49 -20.50
N ASN A 224 -36.47 11.81 -20.56
CA ASN A 224 -37.75 12.50 -20.66
C ASN A 224 -38.53 12.20 -21.96
N SER A 225 -37.84 11.74 -23.01
CA SER A 225 -38.49 11.40 -24.28
C SER A 225 -39.33 10.12 -24.25
N PHE A 226 -39.07 9.20 -23.30
CA PHE A 226 -39.76 7.91 -23.25
C PHE A 226 -40.22 7.48 -21.84
N LEU A 227 -39.65 8.03 -20.77
CA LEU A 227 -40.13 7.78 -19.41
C LEU A 227 -41.40 8.59 -19.12
N PRO A 228 -42.36 8.04 -18.35
CA PRO A 228 -43.56 8.78 -17.94
C PRO A 228 -43.18 10.00 -17.12
N GLY A 229 -43.89 11.13 -17.25
CA GLY A 229 -43.53 12.37 -16.55
C GLY A 229 -43.39 12.30 -15.02
N ALA A 230 -43.93 11.24 -14.40
CA ALA A 230 -43.84 10.97 -12.96
C ALA A 230 -42.58 10.19 -12.52
N TRP A 231 -41.66 9.86 -13.44
CA TRP A 231 -40.36 9.26 -13.09
C TRP A 231 -39.54 10.21 -12.18
N SER A 232 -38.49 9.70 -11.54
CA SER A 232 -37.77 10.43 -10.47
C SER A 232 -37.07 11.73 -10.90
N HIS A 233 -36.80 11.94 -12.21
CA HIS A 233 -35.96 13.02 -12.73
C HIS A 233 -34.59 13.14 -12.04
N ASN A 234 -34.09 12.02 -11.51
CA ASN A 234 -32.85 11.95 -10.75
C ASN A 234 -32.26 10.52 -10.80
N ASN A 235 -31.08 10.34 -10.22
CA ASN A 235 -30.50 9.03 -9.95
C ASN A 235 -30.76 8.67 -8.48
N PRO A 236 -31.38 7.52 -8.13
CA PRO A 236 -31.85 6.43 -9.01
C PRO A 236 -32.93 6.83 -10.03
N VAL A 237 -32.78 6.33 -11.26
CA VAL A 237 -33.77 6.43 -12.35
C VAL A 237 -34.93 5.47 -12.04
N ASP A 238 -35.99 6.00 -11.45
CA ASP A 238 -37.20 5.23 -11.12
C ASP A 238 -38.11 5.14 -12.34
N VAL A 239 -38.12 3.99 -13.01
CA VAL A 239 -38.93 3.74 -14.22
C VAL A 239 -40.40 3.43 -13.90
N LEU A 240 -40.77 3.43 -12.61
CA LEU A 240 -42.09 3.10 -12.08
C LEU A 240 -42.44 1.60 -12.15
N GLY A 241 -43.42 1.21 -11.34
CA GLY A 241 -43.75 -0.20 -11.08
C GLY A 241 -44.34 -0.98 -12.26
N ASP A 242 -44.99 -0.28 -13.19
CA ASP A 242 -45.63 -0.80 -14.38
C ASP A 242 -44.76 -0.70 -15.65
N ALA A 243 -43.47 -0.39 -15.49
CA ALA A 243 -42.51 -0.29 -16.58
C ALA A 243 -42.46 -1.58 -17.44
N PRO A 244 -42.63 -1.48 -18.77
CA PRO A 244 -42.49 -2.62 -19.65
C PRO A 244 -41.00 -2.97 -19.90
N PRO A 245 -40.69 -4.21 -20.31
CA PRO A 245 -39.31 -4.67 -20.57
C PRO A 245 -38.43 -3.73 -21.40
N GLU A 246 -38.96 -3.19 -22.49
CA GLU A 246 -38.25 -2.29 -23.40
C GLU A 246 -37.86 -0.95 -22.75
N MET A 247 -38.59 -0.51 -21.72
CA MET A 247 -38.30 0.73 -21.00
C MET A 247 -37.03 0.59 -20.16
N TYR A 248 -36.84 -0.56 -19.51
CA TYR A 248 -35.60 -0.90 -18.79
C TYR A 248 -34.39 -0.89 -19.73
N ALA A 249 -34.51 -1.54 -20.89
CA ALA A 249 -33.42 -1.64 -21.86
C ALA A 249 -33.03 -0.26 -22.43
N LYS A 250 -34.02 0.58 -22.77
CA LYS A 250 -33.75 1.97 -23.19
C LYS A 250 -33.11 2.78 -22.06
N ALA A 251 -33.56 2.62 -20.82
CA ALA A 251 -32.99 3.34 -19.69
C ALA A 251 -31.53 2.94 -19.43
N LEU A 252 -31.21 1.64 -19.57
CA LEU A 252 -29.84 1.12 -19.47
C LEU A 252 -28.97 1.63 -20.62
N GLN A 253 -29.49 1.68 -21.84
CA GLN A 253 -28.78 2.25 -22.98
C GLN A 253 -28.39 3.71 -22.74
N VAL A 254 -29.34 4.55 -22.28
CA VAL A 254 -29.05 5.96 -21.98
C VAL A 254 -27.98 6.09 -20.89
N ALA A 255 -28.06 5.27 -19.83
CA ALA A 255 -27.03 5.26 -18.77
C ALA A 255 -25.66 4.82 -19.29
N GLY A 256 -25.62 3.86 -20.21
CA GLY A 256 -24.41 3.39 -20.86
C GLY A 256 -23.74 4.45 -21.73
N GLU A 257 -24.54 5.26 -22.42
CA GLU A 257 -24.07 6.37 -23.26
C GLU A 257 -23.68 7.62 -22.45
N ASP A 258 -24.14 7.76 -21.20
CA ASP A 258 -23.87 8.92 -20.36
C ASP A 258 -22.40 8.95 -19.86
N HIS A 259 -21.67 10.00 -20.20
CA HIS A 259 -20.28 10.21 -19.76
C HIS A 259 -20.13 10.40 -18.25
N GLU A 260 -21.22 10.73 -17.56
CA GLU A 260 -21.25 10.85 -16.11
C GLU A 260 -21.41 9.51 -15.36
N SER A 261 -21.68 8.43 -16.07
CA SER A 261 -21.85 7.08 -15.51
C SER A 261 -20.61 6.21 -15.72
N ASP A 262 -20.05 5.67 -14.65
CA ASP A 262 -18.91 4.75 -14.68
C ASP A 262 -19.31 3.27 -14.55
N GLY A 263 -20.58 3.00 -14.22
CA GLY A 263 -21.19 1.68 -14.14
C GLY A 263 -22.70 1.76 -13.85
N MET A 264 -23.41 0.64 -14.04
CA MET A 264 -24.86 0.60 -13.95
C MET A 264 -25.35 -0.55 -13.07
N LEU A 265 -26.39 -0.31 -12.28
CA LEU A 265 -27.14 -1.33 -11.55
C LEU A 265 -28.62 -1.26 -11.92
N VAL A 266 -29.14 -2.34 -12.49
CA VAL A 266 -30.57 -2.49 -12.78
C VAL A 266 -31.23 -3.31 -11.68
N ILE A 267 -32.25 -2.75 -11.05
CA ILE A 267 -33.01 -3.36 -9.97
C ILE A 267 -34.42 -3.68 -10.46
N LEU A 268 -34.86 -4.92 -10.25
CA LEU A 268 -36.21 -5.35 -10.55
C LEU A 268 -36.84 -6.00 -9.32
N THR A 269 -38.00 -5.50 -8.94
CA THR A 269 -38.90 -6.12 -7.96
C THR A 269 -40.16 -6.64 -8.67
N PRO A 270 -40.67 -7.84 -8.32
CA PRO A 270 -41.88 -8.37 -8.92
C PRO A 270 -43.10 -7.56 -8.47
N GLN A 271 -43.89 -7.09 -9.43
CA GLN A 271 -45.23 -6.55 -9.24
C GLN A 271 -46.21 -7.27 -10.16
N SER A 272 -47.52 -7.08 -9.95
CA SER A 272 -48.55 -7.84 -10.67
C SER A 272 -48.50 -7.74 -12.20
N VAL A 273 -47.90 -6.69 -12.74
CA VAL A 273 -47.76 -6.43 -14.20
C VAL A 273 -46.32 -6.56 -14.70
N THR A 274 -45.35 -6.75 -13.80
CA THR A 274 -43.94 -6.86 -14.16
C THR A 274 -43.68 -8.15 -14.91
N LYS A 275 -42.77 -8.12 -15.88
CA LYS A 275 -42.39 -9.30 -16.68
C LYS A 275 -40.92 -9.64 -16.54
N PRO A 276 -40.47 -10.23 -15.40
CA PRO A 276 -39.05 -10.33 -15.06
C PRO A 276 -38.19 -11.07 -16.08
N THR A 277 -38.76 -12.08 -16.75
CA THR A 277 -38.06 -12.87 -17.78
C THR A 277 -37.91 -12.08 -19.08
N GLU A 278 -38.96 -11.40 -19.54
CA GLU A 278 -38.90 -10.55 -20.75
C GLU A 278 -37.95 -9.38 -20.54
N THR A 279 -37.96 -8.74 -19.36
CA THR A 279 -37.01 -7.68 -19.01
C THR A 279 -35.57 -8.18 -19.05
N ALA A 280 -35.29 -9.38 -18.54
CA ALA A 280 -33.96 -9.98 -18.61
C ALA A 280 -33.48 -10.21 -20.06
N VAL A 281 -34.36 -10.67 -20.95
CA VAL A 281 -34.05 -10.85 -22.39
C VAL A 281 -33.69 -9.52 -23.06
N GLU A 282 -34.42 -8.45 -22.75
CA GLU A 282 -34.16 -7.13 -23.30
C GLU A 282 -32.84 -6.53 -22.77
N LEU A 283 -32.54 -6.71 -21.49
CA LEU A 283 -31.29 -6.23 -20.88
C LEU A 283 -30.06 -7.01 -21.34
N ALA A 284 -30.19 -8.31 -21.62
CA ALA A 284 -29.10 -9.14 -22.13
C ALA A 284 -28.45 -8.57 -23.40
N LYS A 285 -29.19 -7.79 -24.20
CA LYS A 285 -28.68 -7.10 -25.40
C LYS A 285 -27.64 -6.01 -25.08
N TYR A 286 -27.62 -5.54 -23.83
CA TYR A 286 -26.74 -4.49 -23.32
C TYR A 286 -25.78 -5.02 -22.25
N ALA A 287 -25.52 -6.33 -22.23
CA ALA A 287 -24.66 -6.97 -21.23
C ALA A 287 -23.21 -6.44 -21.22
N HIS A 288 -22.73 -5.95 -22.36
CA HIS A 288 -21.39 -5.41 -22.50
C HIS A 288 -21.45 -3.98 -23.03
N ILE A 289 -21.21 -3.02 -22.15
CA ILE A 289 -21.01 -1.61 -22.49
C ILE A 289 -19.53 -1.30 -22.32
N GLU A 290 -18.94 -0.65 -23.31
CA GLU A 290 -17.48 -0.46 -23.37
C GLU A 290 -16.95 0.24 -22.12
N GLY A 291 -16.16 -0.50 -21.32
CA GLY A 291 -15.50 0.02 -20.13
C GLY A 291 -16.40 0.35 -18.94
N LYS A 292 -17.68 -0.05 -18.95
CA LYS A 292 -18.63 0.21 -17.85
C LYS A 292 -19.31 -1.10 -17.42
N PRO A 293 -19.18 -1.54 -16.15
CA PRO A 293 -19.87 -2.73 -15.67
C PRO A 293 -21.39 -2.53 -15.65
N VAL A 294 -22.12 -3.60 -16.01
CA VAL A 294 -23.57 -3.71 -15.90
C VAL A 294 -23.91 -4.79 -14.88
N TYR A 295 -24.58 -4.40 -13.79
CA TYR A 295 -25.02 -5.29 -12.72
C TYR A 295 -26.55 -5.37 -12.67
N ALA A 296 -27.06 -6.48 -12.13
CA ALA A 296 -28.50 -6.72 -12.02
C ALA A 296 -28.88 -7.22 -10.63
N SER A 297 -30.00 -6.73 -10.07
CA SER A 297 -30.60 -7.25 -8.85
C SER A 297 -32.06 -7.64 -9.10
N TRP A 298 -32.29 -8.95 -9.25
CA TRP A 298 -33.62 -9.53 -9.49
C TRP A 298 -34.14 -9.99 -8.14
N MET A 299 -34.77 -9.09 -7.40
CA MET A 299 -35.15 -9.32 -6.01
C MET A 299 -36.41 -10.17 -5.92
N GLY A 300 -36.33 -11.36 -5.31
CA GLY A 300 -37.50 -12.24 -5.12
C GLY A 300 -37.18 -13.73 -5.19
N GLY A 301 -38.22 -14.55 -5.37
CA GLY A 301 -38.11 -16.01 -5.38
C GLY A 301 -38.20 -16.63 -6.77
N LYS A 302 -38.97 -17.72 -6.85
CA LYS A 302 -39.09 -18.61 -8.02
C LYS A 302 -39.38 -17.93 -9.36
N GLU A 303 -40.20 -16.87 -9.36
CA GLU A 303 -40.59 -16.17 -10.59
C GLU A 303 -39.41 -15.46 -11.29
N LEU A 304 -38.40 -15.06 -10.51
CA LEU A 304 -37.26 -14.31 -11.00
C LEU A 304 -36.17 -15.20 -11.60
N GLU A 305 -36.14 -16.50 -11.25
CA GLU A 305 -34.99 -17.38 -11.50
C GLU A 305 -34.67 -17.57 -12.98
N LYS A 306 -35.69 -17.64 -13.84
CA LYS A 306 -35.48 -17.69 -15.29
C LYS A 306 -34.80 -16.41 -15.80
N GLY A 307 -35.22 -15.25 -15.31
CA GLY A 307 -34.60 -13.98 -15.64
C GLY A 307 -33.15 -13.91 -15.15
N ARG A 308 -32.86 -14.40 -13.94
CA ARG A 308 -31.50 -14.50 -13.42
C ARG A 308 -30.61 -15.35 -14.31
N GLN A 309 -31.10 -16.51 -14.75
CA GLN A 309 -30.34 -17.40 -15.63
C GLN A 309 -30.00 -16.73 -16.96
N ILE A 310 -30.98 -16.07 -17.59
CA ILE A 310 -30.78 -15.36 -18.87
C ILE A 310 -29.70 -14.27 -18.72
N LEU A 311 -29.76 -13.49 -17.64
CA LEU A 311 -28.77 -12.45 -17.36
C LEU A 311 -27.37 -13.05 -17.12
N ARG A 312 -27.28 -14.13 -16.34
CA ARG A 312 -26.00 -14.83 -16.07
C ARG A 312 -25.36 -15.40 -17.34
N ASP A 313 -26.17 -16.00 -18.21
CA ASP A 313 -25.74 -16.57 -19.49
C ASP A 313 -25.31 -15.47 -20.47
N ALA A 314 -25.92 -14.29 -20.37
CA ALA A 314 -25.54 -13.11 -21.15
C ALA A 314 -24.29 -12.40 -20.62
N GLY A 315 -23.72 -12.81 -19.48
CA GLY A 315 -22.57 -12.16 -18.88
C GLY A 315 -22.90 -11.01 -17.92
N ILE A 316 -24.15 -10.86 -17.47
CA ILE A 316 -24.52 -9.88 -16.44
C ILE A 316 -24.50 -10.58 -15.06
N PRO A 317 -23.67 -10.16 -14.10
CA PRO A 317 -23.71 -10.68 -12.74
C PRO A 317 -25.02 -10.26 -12.07
N VAL A 318 -25.69 -11.25 -11.47
CA VAL A 318 -26.99 -11.09 -10.82
C VAL A 318 -26.85 -11.29 -9.33
N PHE A 319 -27.35 -10.33 -8.56
CA PHE A 319 -27.27 -10.30 -7.10
C PHE A 319 -28.66 -10.52 -6.50
N GLU A 320 -28.70 -11.14 -5.33
CA GLU A 320 -29.97 -11.36 -4.61
C GLU A 320 -30.53 -10.08 -4.00
N SER A 321 -29.65 -9.18 -3.55
CA SER A 321 -29.98 -7.85 -3.04
C SER A 321 -29.22 -6.75 -3.79
N PRO A 322 -29.79 -5.55 -3.94
CA PRO A 322 -29.15 -4.47 -4.68
C PRO A 322 -28.04 -3.78 -3.87
N ASP A 323 -28.10 -3.81 -2.54
CA ASP A 323 -26.99 -3.44 -1.66
C ASP A 323 -25.79 -4.36 -1.83
N ALA A 324 -25.96 -5.67 -2.01
CA ALA A 324 -24.85 -6.55 -2.32
C ALA A 324 -24.17 -6.17 -3.64
N ALA A 325 -24.95 -5.83 -4.68
CA ALA A 325 -24.42 -5.34 -5.95
C ALA A 325 -23.68 -4.01 -5.80
N ALA A 326 -24.24 -3.05 -5.05
CA ALA A 326 -23.60 -1.78 -4.76
C ALA A 326 -22.29 -1.94 -3.99
N LYS A 327 -22.24 -2.86 -3.02
CA LYS A 327 -21.02 -3.14 -2.27
C LYS A 327 -19.92 -3.73 -3.13
N ILE A 328 -20.27 -4.64 -4.05
CA ILE A 328 -19.32 -5.18 -5.03
C ILE A 328 -18.83 -4.10 -6.00
N PHE A 329 -19.70 -3.20 -6.46
CA PHE A 329 -19.29 -2.03 -7.24
C PHE A 329 -18.26 -1.18 -6.48
N ASN A 330 -18.51 -0.91 -5.20
CA ASN A 330 -17.59 -0.15 -4.36
C ASN A 330 -16.23 -0.87 -4.19
N TYR A 331 -16.19 -2.19 -4.05
CA TYR A 331 -14.91 -2.93 -4.01
C TYR A 331 -14.15 -2.90 -5.34
N CYS A 332 -14.84 -2.94 -6.48
CA CYS A 332 -14.23 -2.73 -7.79
C CYS A 332 -13.62 -1.33 -7.90
N TRP A 333 -14.34 -0.31 -7.44
CA TRP A 333 -13.85 1.06 -7.40
C TRP A 333 -12.69 1.24 -6.41
N GLU A 334 -12.76 0.64 -5.23
CA GLU A 334 -11.74 0.74 -4.19
C GLU A 334 -10.37 0.26 -4.71
N TYR A 335 -10.35 -0.77 -5.56
CA TYR A 335 -9.12 -1.18 -6.25
C TYR A 335 -8.55 -0.05 -7.11
N SER A 336 -9.36 0.54 -7.99
CA SER A 336 -8.97 1.67 -8.86
C SER A 336 -8.50 2.88 -8.05
N HIS A 337 -9.14 3.14 -6.91
CA HIS A 337 -8.75 4.22 -5.99
C HIS A 337 -7.42 3.92 -5.28
N ASN A 338 -7.25 2.71 -4.75
CA ASN A 338 -6.01 2.29 -4.09
C ASN A 338 -4.82 2.31 -5.07
N LEU A 339 -5.05 1.99 -6.35
CA LEU A 339 -4.05 2.18 -7.41
C LEU A 339 -3.57 3.62 -7.51
N ASN A 340 -4.49 4.59 -7.53
CA ASN A 340 -4.14 6.01 -7.58
C ASN A 340 -3.29 6.45 -6.36
N GLU A 341 -3.57 5.93 -5.17
CA GLU A 341 -2.74 6.18 -3.98
C GLU A 341 -1.33 5.56 -4.09
N LEU A 342 -1.17 4.45 -4.80
CA LEU A 342 0.14 3.87 -5.11
C LEU A 342 0.94 4.74 -6.09
N TYR A 343 0.25 5.52 -6.93
CA TYR A 343 0.82 6.36 -7.99
C TYR A 343 1.25 7.74 -7.52
N GLU A 344 0.62 8.34 -6.52
CA GLU A 344 0.91 9.74 -6.20
C GLU A 344 2.40 10.00 -5.96
N GLU A 345 2.93 10.93 -6.76
CA GLU A 345 4.31 11.41 -6.75
C GLU A 345 4.69 11.89 -5.33
N PRO A 346 5.66 11.26 -4.66
CA PRO A 346 6.21 11.82 -3.43
C PRO A 346 6.84 13.17 -3.77
N LYS A 347 6.36 14.25 -3.16
CA LYS A 347 7.09 15.51 -3.20
C LYS A 347 8.39 15.31 -2.44
N THR A 348 9.51 15.65 -3.06
CA THR A 348 10.84 15.54 -2.42
C THR A 348 10.84 16.34 -1.11
N PRO A 349 11.31 15.77 0.02
CA PRO A 349 11.44 16.50 1.27
C PRO A 349 12.36 17.73 1.09
N LEU A 350 11.96 18.89 1.62
CA LEU A 350 12.68 20.18 1.46
C LEU A 350 14.12 20.22 2.04
N HIS A 351 14.55 19.23 2.82
CA HIS A 351 15.87 19.17 3.49
C HIS A 351 16.40 17.73 3.52
N SER A 352 17.72 17.58 3.41
CA SER A 352 18.40 16.28 3.48
C SER A 352 18.46 15.78 4.93
N ALA A 353 17.91 14.60 5.20
CA ALA A 353 18.17 13.87 6.44
C ALA A 353 19.67 13.57 6.60
N ASP A 354 20.13 13.44 7.85
CA ASP A 354 21.46 12.93 8.20
C ASP A 354 21.35 11.60 8.98
N PRO A 355 21.15 10.47 8.27
CA PRO A 355 21.06 9.15 8.90
C PRO A 355 22.33 8.75 9.67
N ALA A 356 23.48 9.34 9.35
CA ALA A 356 24.74 9.03 10.02
C ALA A 356 24.77 9.64 11.42
N GLU A 357 24.27 10.87 11.59
CA GLU A 357 24.16 11.50 12.91
C GLU A 357 23.14 10.78 13.80
N ALA A 358 21.98 10.43 13.24
CA ALA A 358 20.97 9.58 13.91
C ALA A 358 21.59 8.29 14.45
N ARG A 359 22.40 7.63 13.62
CA ARG A 359 23.07 6.37 13.97
C ARG A 359 24.07 6.55 15.10
N LYS A 360 24.83 7.64 15.14
CA LYS A 360 25.77 7.93 16.25
C LYS A 360 25.04 8.06 17.59
N ILE A 361 23.90 8.73 17.62
CA ILE A 361 23.08 8.90 18.84
C ILE A 361 22.63 7.53 19.36
N ILE A 362 22.13 6.67 18.47
CA ILE A 362 21.67 5.31 18.81
C ILE A 362 22.84 4.44 19.27
N GLU A 363 23.96 4.42 18.53
CA GLU A 363 25.14 3.62 18.84
C GLU A 363 25.75 4.00 20.20
N LYS A 364 25.77 5.30 20.54
CA LYS A 364 26.21 5.79 21.84
C LYS A 364 25.38 5.20 22.98
N ALA A 365 24.04 5.29 22.88
CA ALA A 365 23.15 4.77 23.92
C ALA A 365 23.29 3.25 24.09
N LEU A 366 23.40 2.51 22.98
CA LEU A 366 23.60 1.06 23.00
C LEU A 366 24.95 0.67 23.61
N ALA A 367 26.02 1.43 23.32
CA ALA A 367 27.35 1.20 23.90
C ALA A 367 27.37 1.43 25.42
N GLU A 368 26.52 2.32 25.93
CA GLU A 368 26.29 2.55 27.36
C GLU A 368 25.37 1.49 28.00
N GLY A 369 24.93 0.49 27.23
CA GLY A 369 24.03 -0.57 27.71
C GLY A 369 22.58 -0.13 27.87
N ARG A 370 22.21 1.05 27.36
CA ARG A 370 20.86 1.60 27.44
C ARG A 370 20.04 1.20 26.22
N ASN A 371 18.74 1.05 26.43
CA ASN A 371 17.75 0.89 25.35
C ASN A 371 16.69 2.00 25.35
N LEU A 372 16.88 3.04 26.17
CA LEU A 372 16.02 4.22 26.24
C LEU A 372 16.88 5.45 25.96
N LEU A 373 16.47 6.26 25.00
CA LEU A 373 17.06 7.57 24.78
C LEU A 373 16.47 8.58 25.76
N THR A 374 17.29 9.51 26.23
CA THR A 374 16.82 10.68 26.98
C THR A 374 15.91 11.56 26.10
N GLU A 375 15.14 12.48 26.69
CA GLU A 375 14.32 13.42 25.91
C GLU A 375 15.17 14.26 24.95
N ASN A 376 16.37 14.68 25.38
CA ASN A 376 17.27 15.45 24.55
C ASN A 376 17.84 14.63 23.38
N GLU A 377 18.30 13.40 23.64
CA GLU A 377 18.76 12.48 22.58
C GLU A 377 17.64 12.15 21.60
N SER A 378 16.41 11.93 22.09
CA SER A 378 15.23 11.67 21.27
C SER A 378 14.93 12.87 20.34
N LYS A 379 15.01 14.10 20.86
CA LYS A 379 14.82 15.32 20.04
C LYS A 379 15.97 15.56 19.07
N GLN A 380 17.21 15.27 19.44
CA GLN A 380 18.36 15.32 18.53
C GLN A 380 18.21 14.33 17.37
N LEU A 381 17.72 13.11 17.67
CA LEU A 381 17.39 12.11 16.66
C LEU A 381 16.32 12.62 15.69
N LEU A 382 15.22 13.20 16.20
CA LEU A 382 14.18 13.81 15.35
C LEU A 382 14.75 14.94 14.47
N ALA A 383 15.56 15.83 15.07
CA ALA A 383 16.17 16.95 14.37
C ALA A 383 17.12 16.51 13.24
N SER A 384 17.81 15.37 13.37
CA SER A 384 18.66 14.80 12.31
C SER A 384 17.89 14.40 11.04
N TYR A 385 16.58 14.19 11.15
CA TYR A 385 15.67 13.96 10.02
C TYR A 385 14.90 15.22 9.61
N GLY A 386 15.27 16.39 10.14
CA GLY A 386 14.59 17.66 9.85
C GLY A 386 13.18 17.75 10.44
N ILE A 387 12.86 16.96 11.46
CA ILE A 387 11.61 17.10 12.23
C ILE A 387 11.83 18.23 13.25
N PRO A 388 11.10 19.35 13.19
CA PRO A 388 11.34 20.47 14.10
C PRO A 388 11.03 20.08 15.54
N VAL A 389 11.92 20.45 16.46
CA VAL A 389 11.80 20.18 17.89
C VAL A 389 11.88 21.48 18.68
N VAL A 390 11.20 21.54 19.83
CA VAL A 390 11.37 22.68 20.74
C VAL A 390 12.81 22.73 21.24
N GLN A 391 13.40 23.93 21.24
CA GLN A 391 14.75 24.13 21.77
C GLN A 391 14.80 23.63 23.22
N THR A 392 15.69 22.68 23.47
CA THR A 392 15.79 21.95 24.73
C THR A 392 17.23 22.02 25.21
N VAL A 393 17.46 22.45 26.45
CA VAL A 393 18.79 22.53 27.04
C VAL A 393 18.84 21.72 28.32
N VAL A 394 19.78 20.78 28.38
CA VAL A 394 20.02 19.92 29.55
C VAL A 394 20.81 20.68 30.62
N CYS A 395 20.24 20.72 31.82
CA CYS A 395 20.77 21.41 32.98
C CYS A 395 20.96 20.40 34.12
N ASP A 396 22.23 20.10 34.42
CA ASP A 396 22.70 19.21 35.48
C ASP A 396 22.79 19.92 36.84
N THR A 397 22.71 21.25 36.87
CA THR A 397 22.62 22.06 38.09
C THR A 397 21.45 23.04 38.04
N VAL A 398 20.96 23.45 39.22
CA VAL A 398 19.87 24.42 39.33
C VAL A 398 20.32 25.81 38.87
N GLU A 399 21.58 26.17 39.08
CA GLU A 399 22.20 27.42 38.61
C GLU A 399 22.14 27.51 37.08
N LYS A 400 22.56 26.45 36.39
CA LYS A 400 22.51 26.38 34.93
C LYS A 400 21.08 26.42 34.40
N ALA A 401 20.14 25.75 35.08
CA ALA A 401 18.72 25.77 34.72
C ALA A 401 18.14 27.19 34.81
N MET A 402 18.48 27.92 35.87
CA MET A 402 18.07 29.30 36.07
C MET A 402 18.65 30.25 35.00
N GLU A 403 19.95 30.18 34.72
CA GLU A 403 20.60 31.01 33.69
C GLU A 403 20.03 30.72 32.29
N THR A 404 19.80 29.45 31.99
CA THR A 404 19.19 29.02 30.73
C THR A 404 17.78 29.59 30.58
N ALA A 405 16.95 29.51 31.63
CA ALA A 405 15.59 30.04 31.62
C ALA A 405 15.55 31.55 31.34
N GLU A 406 16.45 32.31 31.97
CA GLU A 406 16.58 33.76 31.76
C GLU A 406 16.89 34.07 30.28
N SER A 407 17.77 33.29 29.65
CA SER A 407 18.15 33.47 28.24
C SER A 407 17.04 33.11 27.25
N MET A 408 16.16 32.15 27.60
CA MET A 408 15.09 31.65 26.72
C MET A 408 13.82 32.50 26.72
N LYS A 409 13.73 33.46 27.66
CA LYS A 409 12.54 34.27 27.97
C LYS A 409 11.37 33.45 28.54
N TYR A 410 10.75 34.00 29.58
CA TYR A 410 9.60 33.41 30.26
C TYR A 410 8.29 33.57 29.45
N PRO A 411 7.30 32.67 29.63
CA PRO A 411 7.33 31.50 30.51
C PRO A 411 8.14 30.32 29.92
N VAL A 412 8.77 29.55 30.80
CA VAL A 412 9.52 28.33 30.47
C VAL A 412 8.85 27.09 31.05
N VAL A 413 9.21 25.94 30.50
CA VAL A 413 8.88 24.61 31.00
C VAL A 413 10.14 23.97 31.56
N VAL A 414 10.05 23.36 32.73
CA VAL A 414 11.12 22.59 33.36
C VAL A 414 10.68 21.12 33.41
N LYS A 415 11.43 20.22 32.78
CA LYS A 415 11.12 18.79 32.74
C LYS A 415 12.26 17.95 33.30
N LEU A 416 11.95 16.81 33.91
CA LEU A 416 12.92 15.83 34.37
C LEU A 416 13.83 15.34 33.22
N ASN A 417 15.15 15.37 33.43
CA ASN A 417 16.11 14.65 32.60
C ASN A 417 16.45 13.30 33.28
N SER A 418 16.22 12.19 32.57
CA SER A 418 16.41 10.84 33.10
C SER A 418 16.69 9.84 31.98
N GLU A 419 17.57 8.88 32.25
CA GLU A 419 17.84 7.71 31.41
C GLU A 419 16.94 6.51 31.73
N THR A 420 16.19 6.53 32.83
CA THR A 420 15.42 5.37 33.32
C THR A 420 13.93 5.62 33.45
N ILE A 421 13.50 6.88 33.55
CA ILE A 421 12.09 7.25 33.76
C ILE A 421 11.46 7.73 32.45
N THR A 422 10.48 6.99 31.95
CA THR A 422 9.79 7.26 30.67
C THR A 422 8.61 8.23 30.81
N HIS A 423 7.68 7.96 31.73
CA HIS A 423 6.47 8.77 31.93
C HIS A 423 6.71 9.87 32.97
N LYS A 424 7.30 10.97 32.52
CA LYS A 424 7.70 12.10 33.36
C LYS A 424 6.50 12.73 34.10
N SER A 425 5.37 12.88 33.42
CA SER A 425 4.15 13.46 34.00
C SER A 425 3.65 12.65 35.21
N ASP A 426 3.73 11.33 35.14
CA ASP A 426 3.24 10.40 36.19
C ASP A 426 4.04 10.52 37.49
N VAL A 427 5.29 10.97 37.40
CA VAL A 427 6.16 11.21 38.56
C VAL A 427 6.21 12.69 38.96
N GLY A 428 5.34 13.54 38.39
CA GLY A 428 5.36 14.99 38.61
C GLY A 428 6.61 15.67 38.05
N GLY A 429 7.25 15.05 37.05
CA GLY A 429 8.49 15.47 36.41
C GLY A 429 8.33 16.58 35.36
N VAL A 430 7.15 17.18 35.22
CA VAL A 430 6.89 18.28 34.27
C VAL A 430 6.29 19.46 35.03
N GLN A 431 6.95 20.62 34.96
CA GLN A 431 6.52 21.86 35.61
C GLN A 431 6.33 22.95 34.54
N LEU A 432 5.09 23.41 34.39
CA LEU A 432 4.66 24.36 33.36
C LEU A 432 4.49 25.77 33.95
N ASN A 433 4.42 26.77 33.07
CA ASN A 433 4.10 28.17 33.37
C ASN A 433 5.07 28.79 34.40
N ILE A 434 6.36 28.45 34.30
CA ILE A 434 7.40 29.03 35.14
C ILE A 434 7.72 30.42 34.61
N ARG A 435 7.59 31.45 35.45
CA ARG A 435 7.61 32.87 35.03
C ARG A 435 8.85 33.64 35.46
N ASP A 436 9.67 33.06 36.32
CA ASP A 436 10.84 33.71 36.89
C ASP A 436 11.87 32.66 37.38
N LYS A 437 13.02 33.18 37.82
CA LYS A 437 14.17 32.40 38.26
C LYS A 437 13.90 31.57 39.52
N GLU A 438 13.15 32.11 40.47
CA GLU A 438 12.79 31.39 41.70
C GLU A 438 11.79 30.25 41.42
N GLY A 439 10.89 30.44 40.45
CA GLY A 439 10.01 29.40 39.94
C GLY A 439 10.79 28.21 39.36
N VAL A 440 11.91 28.45 38.68
CA VAL A 440 12.79 27.38 38.16
C VAL A 440 13.41 26.58 39.31
N ARG A 441 13.91 27.26 40.35
CA ARG A 441 14.45 26.59 41.55
C ARG A 441 13.37 25.77 42.27
N SER A 442 12.17 26.32 42.40
CA SER A 442 11.02 25.62 42.99
C SER A 442 10.64 24.38 42.18
N ALA A 443 10.59 24.50 40.86
CA ALA A 443 10.33 23.38 39.95
C ALA A 443 11.39 22.28 40.07
N TRP A 444 12.67 22.65 40.07
CA TRP A 444 13.80 21.71 40.27
C TRP A 444 13.64 20.91 41.56
N ASN A 445 13.42 21.60 42.69
CA ASN A 445 13.27 20.96 43.99
C ASN A 445 12.02 20.09 44.05
N THR A 446 10.91 20.53 43.44
CA THR A 446 9.66 19.76 43.37
C THR A 446 9.87 18.44 42.65
N ILE A 447 10.50 18.46 41.46
CA ILE A 447 10.78 17.25 40.69
C ILE A 447 11.68 16.29 41.48
N ARG A 448 12.78 16.80 42.05
CA ARG A 448 13.71 15.99 42.84
C ARG A 448 13.03 15.34 44.06
N ASN A 449 12.27 16.13 44.82
CA ASN A 449 11.58 15.66 46.03
C ASN A 449 10.50 14.63 45.70
N ASN A 450 9.80 14.78 44.56
CA ASN A 450 8.82 13.79 44.11
C ASN A 450 9.48 12.44 43.80
N LEU A 451 10.63 12.45 43.14
CA LEU A 451 11.40 11.23 42.87
C LEU A 451 11.94 10.59 44.14
N GLU A 452 12.41 11.38 45.10
CA GLU A 452 12.85 10.89 46.40
C GLU A 452 11.71 10.19 47.15
N LYS A 453 10.51 10.80 47.20
CA LYS A 453 9.32 10.20 47.81
C LYS A 453 8.90 8.88 47.15
N LEU A 454 9.15 8.74 45.85
CA LEU A 454 8.85 7.53 45.08
C LEU A 454 9.98 6.49 45.12
N GLY A 455 11.10 6.77 45.81
CA GLY A 455 12.27 5.89 45.86
C GLY A 455 13.01 5.78 44.52
N LYS A 456 12.90 6.79 43.65
CA LYS A 456 13.46 6.82 42.29
C LYS A 456 14.51 7.92 42.09
N LEU A 457 15.14 8.38 43.16
CA LEU A 457 16.11 9.49 43.11
C LEU A 457 17.32 9.20 42.19
N GLU A 458 17.70 7.93 42.06
CA GLU A 458 18.77 7.47 41.14
C GLU A 458 18.49 7.83 39.67
N GLY A 459 17.22 8.01 39.30
CA GLY A 459 16.82 8.43 37.96
C GLY A 459 16.93 9.95 37.71
N PHE A 460 17.32 10.75 38.70
CA PHE A 460 17.41 12.22 38.57
C PHE A 460 18.78 12.66 38.04
N GLN A 461 18.84 13.06 36.77
CA GLN A 461 20.06 13.54 36.11
C GLN A 461 19.98 15.06 35.82
N GLY A 462 19.22 15.78 36.64
CA GLY A 462 18.89 17.19 36.44
C GLY A 462 17.58 17.39 35.67
N VAL A 463 17.47 18.50 34.97
CA VAL A 463 16.27 18.92 34.25
C VAL A 463 16.60 19.40 32.84
N THR A 464 15.61 19.43 31.97
CA THR A 464 15.65 20.20 30.73
C THR A 464 14.83 21.47 30.88
N VAL A 465 15.33 22.56 30.29
CA VAL A 465 14.64 23.85 30.22
C VAL A 465 14.27 24.12 28.76
N GLN A 466 13.01 24.52 28.55
CA GLN A 466 12.41 24.74 27.23
C GLN A 466 11.53 25.98 27.27
N ARG A 467 11.46 26.75 26.17
CA ARG A 467 10.46 27.83 26.06
C ARG A 467 9.05 27.24 26.00
N GLN A 468 8.12 27.78 26.77
CA GLN A 468 6.73 27.36 26.67
C GLN A 468 6.06 27.97 25.43
N LEU A 469 5.52 27.12 24.55
CA LEU A 469 4.69 27.57 23.44
C LEU A 469 3.25 27.86 23.90
N ASN A 470 2.61 28.83 23.27
CA ASN A 470 1.19 29.07 23.46
C ASN A 470 0.38 28.05 22.63
N LEU A 471 -0.31 27.15 23.31
CA LEU A 471 -1.09 26.09 22.66
C LEU A 471 -2.46 26.58 22.18
N SER A 472 -2.90 27.80 22.52
CA SER A 472 -4.22 28.32 22.11
C SER A 472 -4.40 28.39 20.60
N ASP A 473 -3.30 28.59 19.87
CA ASP A 473 -3.31 28.95 18.45
C ASP A 473 -3.10 27.73 17.54
N GLY A 474 -3.06 26.53 18.12
CA GLY A 474 -2.85 25.28 17.39
C GLY A 474 -3.59 24.10 17.97
N TYR A 475 -3.12 22.92 17.60
CA TYR A 475 -3.62 21.61 18.01
C TYR A 475 -2.47 20.72 18.46
N GLU A 476 -2.76 19.81 19.39
CA GLU A 476 -1.83 18.76 19.82
C GLU A 476 -2.12 17.50 19.02
N LEU A 477 -1.09 16.95 18.38
CA LEU A 477 -1.13 15.72 17.59
C LEU A 477 -0.21 14.67 18.21
N ILE A 478 -0.44 13.40 17.89
CA ILE A 478 0.46 12.30 18.24
C ILE A 478 1.02 11.66 16.98
N PHE A 479 2.35 11.51 16.91
CA PHE A 479 3.02 10.69 15.92
C PHE A 479 3.65 9.52 16.67
N GLY A 480 3.15 8.31 16.44
CA GLY A 480 3.62 7.11 17.12
C GLY A 480 4.19 6.09 16.15
N CYS A 481 5.08 5.23 16.63
CA CYS A 481 5.55 4.05 15.93
C CYS A 481 5.67 2.88 16.91
N ASN A 482 5.07 1.74 16.55
CA ASN A 482 5.15 0.49 17.30
C ASN A 482 5.39 -0.69 16.36
N LEU A 483 5.82 -1.83 16.91
CA LEU A 483 6.01 -3.08 16.14
C LEU A 483 4.78 -3.96 16.23
N ASP A 484 4.20 -4.28 15.07
CA ASP A 484 3.27 -5.38 14.90
C ASP A 484 4.03 -6.68 14.63
N SER A 485 3.54 -7.79 15.18
CA SER A 485 4.20 -9.11 15.10
C SER A 485 4.19 -9.72 13.70
N GLN A 486 3.27 -9.29 12.82
CA GLN A 486 3.14 -9.80 11.45
C GLN A 486 3.82 -8.89 10.44
N VAL A 487 3.57 -7.57 10.50
CA VAL A 487 4.00 -6.63 9.44
C VAL A 487 5.17 -5.71 9.83
N GLY A 488 5.65 -5.78 11.07
CA GLY A 488 6.77 -4.96 11.55
C GLY A 488 6.34 -3.55 11.98
N PRO A 489 7.15 -2.51 11.74
CA PRO A 489 6.83 -1.13 12.11
C PRO A 489 5.50 -0.64 11.56
N VAL A 490 4.71 -0.03 12.43
CA VAL A 490 3.43 0.62 12.12
C VAL A 490 3.47 2.02 12.70
N ILE A 491 3.12 3.01 11.88
CA ILE A 491 3.05 4.41 12.28
C ILE A 491 1.60 4.76 12.61
N VAL A 492 1.41 5.59 13.63
CA VAL A 492 0.13 6.10 14.11
C VAL A 492 0.12 7.61 14.01
N PHE A 493 -0.97 8.17 13.49
CA PHE A 493 -1.30 9.59 13.55
C PHE A 493 -2.63 9.79 14.26
N GLY A 494 -2.76 10.81 15.09
CA GLY A 494 -4.03 11.10 15.74
C GLY A 494 -4.04 12.38 16.55
N THR A 495 -5.13 12.56 17.31
CA THR A 495 -5.22 13.59 18.35
C THR A 495 -4.19 13.29 19.45
N GLY A 496 -3.37 14.28 19.81
CA GLY A 496 -2.36 14.19 20.87
C GLY A 496 -2.82 14.74 22.22
N GLY A 497 -1.86 14.90 23.13
CA GLY A 497 -2.08 15.42 24.47
C GLY A 497 -2.42 14.32 25.49
N THR A 498 -3.18 14.67 26.52
CA THR A 498 -3.51 13.77 27.64
C THR A 498 -4.77 12.92 27.42
N LEU A 499 -5.59 13.26 26.42
CA LEU A 499 -6.91 12.64 26.18
C LEU A 499 -6.91 11.66 25.00
N VAL A 500 -5.74 11.19 24.55
CA VAL A 500 -5.58 10.28 23.40
C VAL A 500 -6.45 9.02 23.55
N GLU A 501 -6.38 8.36 24.71
CA GLU A 501 -7.12 7.13 25.00
C GLU A 501 -8.64 7.32 25.06
N VAL A 502 -9.09 8.54 25.37
CA VAL A 502 -10.50 8.89 25.51
C VAL A 502 -11.14 9.14 24.14
N TYR A 503 -10.48 9.92 23.28
CA TYR A 503 -11.02 10.29 21.97
C TYR A 503 -10.97 9.16 20.94
N LYS A 504 -9.98 8.24 21.09
CA LYS A 504 -9.73 7.15 20.14
C LYS A 504 -9.70 7.62 18.68
N ASP A 505 -9.19 8.83 18.47
CA ASP A 505 -9.10 9.46 17.16
C ASP A 505 -7.69 9.26 16.58
N SER A 506 -7.50 8.12 15.94
CA SER A 506 -6.21 7.72 15.37
C SER A 506 -6.38 6.97 14.06
N SER A 507 -5.35 7.03 13.23
CA SER A 507 -5.21 6.26 12.00
C SER A 507 -3.81 5.64 11.95
N MET A 508 -3.70 4.49 11.29
CA MET A 508 -2.46 3.72 11.18
C MET A 508 -2.02 3.60 9.73
N ALA A 509 -0.71 3.55 9.50
CA ALA A 509 -0.12 3.33 8.19
C ALA A 509 1.21 2.57 8.28
N LEU A 510 1.60 1.92 7.19
CA LEU A 510 2.90 1.27 7.07
C LEU A 510 3.94 2.21 6.44
N PRO A 511 5.14 2.33 7.04
CA PRO A 511 6.26 3.01 6.40
C PRO A 511 6.82 2.20 5.21
N PRO A 512 7.44 2.85 4.21
CA PRO A 512 7.60 4.30 4.06
C PRO A 512 6.31 5.01 3.60
N LEU A 513 6.09 6.22 4.11
CA LEU A 513 5.03 7.13 3.66
C LEU A 513 5.55 8.07 2.56
N ASN A 514 4.65 8.41 1.64
CA ASN A 514 4.76 9.57 0.75
C ASN A 514 3.72 10.62 1.16
N THR A 515 3.75 11.81 0.59
CA THR A 515 2.80 12.90 0.89
C THR A 515 1.35 12.45 0.77
N ALA A 516 1.03 11.65 -0.25
CA ALA A 516 -0.29 11.08 -0.49
C ALA A 516 -0.79 10.21 0.66
N SER A 517 0.00 9.18 1.01
CA SER A 517 -0.37 8.23 2.07
C SER A 517 -0.30 8.86 3.46
N ALA A 518 0.57 9.85 3.67
CA ALA A 518 0.57 10.70 4.86
C ALA A 518 -0.75 11.47 4.98
N ARG A 519 -1.12 12.24 3.96
CA ARG A 519 -2.35 13.03 3.91
C ARG A 519 -3.59 12.16 4.05
N HIS A 520 -3.62 11.02 3.38
CA HIS A 520 -4.72 10.06 3.47
C HIS A 520 -4.86 9.50 4.88
N CYS A 521 -3.75 9.05 5.50
CA CYS A 521 -3.74 8.57 6.88
C CYS A 521 -4.30 9.64 7.83
N MET A 522 -3.85 10.88 7.71
CA MET A 522 -4.37 11.99 8.51
C MET A 522 -5.86 12.23 8.26
N SER A 523 -6.31 12.19 7.00
CA SER A 523 -7.68 12.50 6.60
C SER A 523 -8.75 11.61 7.22
N LYS A 524 -8.38 10.41 7.66
CA LYS A 524 -9.25 9.47 8.34
C LYS A 524 -9.57 9.86 9.78
N THR A 525 -8.82 10.80 10.36
CA THR A 525 -9.03 11.27 11.73
C THR A 525 -10.04 12.41 11.78
N LYS A 526 -10.74 12.52 12.91
CA LYS A 526 -11.65 13.63 13.20
C LYS A 526 -10.88 14.94 13.35
N ILE A 527 -9.69 14.91 13.96
CA ILE A 527 -8.84 16.09 14.14
C ILE A 527 -8.42 16.70 12.81
N TYR A 528 -8.31 15.93 11.72
CA TYR A 528 -7.99 16.49 10.41
C TYR A 528 -9.03 17.49 9.89
N LYS A 529 -10.31 17.32 10.24
CA LYS A 529 -11.33 18.34 9.96
C LYS A 529 -11.02 19.65 10.70
N ALA A 530 -10.44 19.57 11.89
CA ALA A 530 -10.03 20.73 12.66
C ALA A 530 -8.78 21.40 12.09
N LEU A 531 -7.82 20.60 11.60
CA LEU A 531 -6.60 21.10 10.96
C LEU A 531 -6.90 21.92 9.68
N LYS A 532 -8.04 21.68 9.01
CA LYS A 532 -8.52 22.50 7.89
C LYS A 532 -9.12 23.86 8.29
N GLY A 533 -9.17 24.15 9.59
CA GLY A 533 -9.73 25.39 10.15
C GLY A 533 -11.18 25.22 10.60
N VAL A 534 -11.47 25.72 11.81
CA VAL A 534 -12.83 25.72 12.40
C VAL A 534 -13.03 26.98 13.23
N ARG A 535 -14.19 27.62 13.08
CA ARG A 535 -14.72 28.69 13.96
C ARG A 535 -13.65 29.64 14.53
N GLY A 536 -13.04 30.45 13.67
CA GLY A 536 -12.11 31.51 14.08
C GLY A 536 -10.64 31.08 14.25
N LYS A 537 -10.31 29.78 14.12
CA LYS A 537 -8.93 29.31 13.99
C LYS A 537 -8.53 29.19 12.52
N ALA A 538 -7.33 29.67 12.20
CA ALA A 538 -6.72 29.50 10.88
C ALA A 538 -6.41 28.01 10.61
N PRO A 539 -6.43 27.57 9.35
CA PRO A 539 -5.97 26.24 8.98
C PRO A 539 -4.49 26.05 9.34
N CYS A 540 -4.12 24.83 9.72
CA CYS A 540 -2.71 24.45 9.88
C CYS A 540 -2.02 24.38 8.51
N ASP A 541 -0.69 24.54 8.50
CA ASP A 541 0.10 24.26 7.30
C ASP A 541 0.15 22.75 7.04
N LEU A 542 -0.81 22.26 6.24
CA LEU A 542 -0.96 20.83 5.93
C LEU A 542 0.20 20.32 5.05
N ASP A 543 0.77 21.14 4.18
CA ASP A 543 1.89 20.73 3.34
C ASP A 543 3.17 20.55 4.17
N LEU A 544 3.40 21.42 5.16
CA LEU A 544 4.49 21.24 6.13
C LEU A 544 4.24 20.02 7.03
N LEU A 545 3.01 19.83 7.51
CA LEU A 545 2.65 18.68 8.34
C LEU A 545 2.87 17.35 7.61
N ASP A 546 2.46 17.26 6.33
CA ASP A 546 2.70 16.08 5.50
C ASP A 546 4.20 15.77 5.40
N GLN A 547 5.04 16.79 5.16
CA GLN A 547 6.49 16.61 5.06
C GLN A 547 7.11 16.13 6.36
N VAL A 548 6.69 16.69 7.51
CA VAL A 548 7.17 16.26 8.83
C VAL A 548 6.76 14.80 9.10
N PHE A 549 5.55 14.40 8.70
CA PHE A 549 5.08 13.03 8.88
C PHE A 549 5.78 12.03 7.94
N VAL A 550 6.11 12.44 6.72
CA VAL A 550 6.96 11.64 5.81
C VAL A 550 8.37 11.46 6.39
N ARG A 551 8.99 12.52 6.91
CA ARG A 551 10.31 12.44 7.58
C ARG A 551 10.30 11.53 8.80
N PHE A 552 9.21 11.58 9.57
CA PHE A 552 8.98 10.63 10.66
C PHE A 552 8.98 9.20 10.14
N SER A 553 8.31 8.94 9.01
CA SER A 553 8.32 7.63 8.38
C SER A 553 9.70 7.20 7.86
N GLU A 554 10.50 8.11 7.31
CA GLU A 554 11.86 7.83 6.84
C GLU A 554 12.77 7.44 8.02
N LEU A 555 12.70 8.17 9.14
CA LEU A 555 13.43 7.86 10.37
C LEU A 555 13.19 6.42 10.83
N ILE A 556 11.92 5.97 10.83
CA ILE A 556 11.56 4.62 11.25
C ILE A 556 12.12 3.54 10.31
N VAL A 557 12.20 3.82 9.00
CA VAL A 557 12.71 2.87 8.01
C VAL A 557 14.23 2.75 8.08
N ASP A 558 14.92 3.88 8.22
CA ASP A 558 16.38 3.94 8.20
C ASP A 558 17.02 3.46 9.50
N GLN A 559 16.31 3.56 10.62
CA GLN A 559 16.84 3.25 11.96
C GLN A 559 16.18 1.99 12.55
N PRO A 560 16.60 0.77 12.11
CA PRO A 560 15.99 -0.50 12.53
C PRO A 560 16.17 -0.83 14.02
N TRP A 561 17.03 -0.09 14.72
CA TRP A 561 17.19 -0.18 16.17
C TRP A 561 16.03 0.42 16.95
N ILE A 562 15.22 1.30 16.34
CA ILE A 562 14.04 1.87 16.97
C ILE A 562 12.98 0.77 17.11
N LYS A 563 12.58 0.50 18.35
CA LYS A 563 11.51 -0.45 18.70
C LYS A 563 10.18 0.27 18.88
N GLU A 564 10.20 1.44 19.51
CA GLU A 564 9.02 2.27 19.76
C GLU A 564 9.45 3.74 19.71
N LEU A 565 8.61 4.59 19.12
CA LEU A 565 8.85 6.03 19.05
C LEU A 565 7.53 6.77 19.20
N ASP A 566 7.43 7.65 20.19
CA ASP A 566 6.28 8.54 20.38
C ASP A 566 6.70 10.01 20.39
N ILE A 567 6.02 10.82 19.58
CA ILE A 567 5.99 12.28 19.69
C ILE A 567 4.62 12.67 20.22
N ASN A 568 4.55 12.99 21.51
CA ASN A 568 3.31 13.43 22.13
C ASN A 568 3.57 14.52 23.20
N PRO A 569 3.23 15.80 22.94
CA PRO A 569 2.53 16.29 21.74
C PRO A 569 3.48 16.73 20.61
N MET A 570 3.04 16.48 19.37
CA MET A 570 3.44 17.23 18.17
C MET A 570 2.50 18.42 18.04
N PHE A 571 3.00 19.64 18.25
CA PHE A 571 2.20 20.85 18.13
C PHE A 571 2.07 21.27 16.65
N ALA A 572 0.85 21.58 16.21
CA ALA A 572 0.57 22.05 14.86
C ALA A 572 -0.26 23.34 14.87
N SER A 573 0.22 24.37 14.18
CA SER A 573 -0.44 25.66 13.99
C SER A 573 -0.45 26.03 12.50
N SER A 574 -0.91 27.23 12.16
CA SER A 574 -0.84 27.80 10.81
C SER A 574 0.59 28.07 10.31
N SER A 575 1.59 28.09 11.19
CA SER A 575 2.99 28.42 10.85
C SER A 575 4.01 27.40 11.37
N ASP A 576 3.67 26.66 12.42
CA ASP A 576 4.64 25.87 13.17
C ASP A 576 4.15 24.42 13.32
N ILE A 577 5.04 23.48 13.00
CA ILE A 577 4.88 22.04 13.28
C ILE A 577 6.09 21.63 14.12
N ILE A 578 5.92 21.45 15.44
CA ILE A 578 7.03 21.33 16.39
C ILE A 578 6.76 20.20 17.39
N ALA A 579 7.70 19.27 17.52
CA ALA A 579 7.70 18.25 18.56
C ALA A 579 8.04 18.86 19.93
N LEU A 580 7.08 18.81 20.86
CA LEU A 580 7.24 19.33 22.23
C LEU A 580 7.80 18.29 23.19
N ASP A 581 7.52 17.02 22.93
CA ASP A 581 8.05 15.88 23.66
C ASP A 581 8.35 14.73 22.68
N ALA A 582 9.31 13.89 23.05
CA ALA A 582 9.71 12.74 22.26
C ALA A 582 10.22 11.64 23.18
N ARG A 583 9.82 10.40 22.88
CA ARG A 583 10.28 9.19 23.55
C ARG A 583 10.70 8.18 22.48
N VAL A 584 11.92 7.66 22.61
CA VAL A 584 12.46 6.62 21.72
C VAL A 584 12.94 5.45 22.56
N VAL A 585 12.38 4.27 22.30
CA VAL A 585 12.85 3.01 22.86
C VAL A 585 13.54 2.22 21.75
N LEU A 586 14.74 1.74 22.06
CA LEU A 586 15.55 0.91 21.19
C LEU A 586 15.34 -0.57 21.51
N HIS A 587 15.71 -1.43 20.56
CA HIS A 587 15.98 -2.84 20.85
C HIS A 587 17.09 -2.97 21.89
N LEU A 588 17.09 -4.08 22.63
CA LEU A 588 18.11 -4.32 23.66
C LEU A 588 19.50 -4.40 23.02
N PRO A 589 20.55 -3.88 23.69
CA PRO A 589 21.93 -4.08 23.26
C PRO A 589 22.22 -5.56 22.99
N GLY A 590 22.92 -5.85 21.88
CA GLY A 590 23.22 -7.22 21.45
C GLY A 590 22.09 -7.95 20.71
N THR A 591 20.97 -7.29 20.42
CA THR A 591 19.92 -7.87 19.57
C THR A 591 20.48 -8.22 18.18
N PRO A 592 20.32 -9.48 17.70
CA PRO A 592 20.78 -9.86 16.37
C PRO A 592 20.09 -9.04 15.27
N ALA A 593 20.81 -8.69 14.20
CA ALA A 593 20.29 -7.91 13.07
C ALA A 593 19.01 -8.50 12.44
N GLU A 594 18.83 -9.82 12.57
CA GLU A 594 17.66 -10.53 12.09
C GLU A 594 16.37 -10.14 12.81
N LYS A 595 16.47 -9.82 14.11
CA LYS A 595 15.38 -9.49 15.03
C LYS A 595 15.10 -7.99 15.16
N LEU A 596 15.94 -7.15 14.54
CA LEU A 596 15.71 -5.71 14.49
C LEU A 596 14.46 -5.39 13.65
N SER A 597 13.94 -4.18 13.86
CA SER A 597 12.76 -3.68 13.17
C SER A 597 12.98 -3.71 11.67
N LYS A 598 12.06 -4.36 10.93
CA LYS A 598 12.11 -4.45 9.47
C LYS A 598 10.75 -4.06 8.90
N PRO A 599 10.65 -3.00 8.09
CA PRO A 599 9.41 -2.68 7.41
C PRO A 599 9.06 -3.77 6.40
N SER A 600 7.76 -4.06 6.29
CA SER A 600 7.25 -4.98 5.26
C SER A 600 7.44 -4.44 3.84
N ILE A 601 7.61 -3.13 3.69
CA ILE A 601 7.89 -2.45 2.44
C ILE A 601 9.31 -1.89 2.51
N CYS A 602 10.13 -2.16 1.50
CA CYS A 602 11.48 -1.64 1.48
C CYS A 602 11.48 -0.12 1.22
N GLY A 603 12.28 0.61 2.02
CA GLY A 603 12.54 2.02 1.81
C GLY A 603 13.33 2.30 0.53
N TYR A 604 13.53 3.59 0.25
CA TYR A 604 14.42 4.02 -0.82
C TYR A 604 15.87 3.62 -0.49
N PRO A 605 16.58 2.87 -1.36
CA PRO A 605 17.89 2.32 -1.01
C PRO A 605 19.01 3.34 -1.22
N HIS A 606 19.14 4.28 -0.27
CA HIS A 606 20.11 5.37 -0.28
C HIS A 606 21.57 4.90 -0.46
N GLN A 607 21.90 3.68 0.00
CA GLN A 607 23.23 3.10 -0.12
C GLN A 607 23.72 2.87 -1.56
N TYR A 608 22.82 2.92 -2.55
CA TYR A 608 23.17 2.77 -3.98
C TYR A 608 23.29 4.10 -4.73
N VAL A 609 23.24 5.24 -4.01
CA VAL A 609 23.53 6.56 -4.58
C VAL A 609 25.04 6.72 -4.77
N SER A 610 25.44 7.18 -5.96
CA SER A 610 26.84 7.32 -6.35
C SER A 610 27.00 8.37 -7.46
N ALA A 611 28.23 8.66 -7.85
CA ALA A 611 28.55 9.55 -8.97
C ALA A 611 29.47 8.83 -9.97
N PHE A 612 29.32 9.17 -11.24
CA PHE A 612 30.14 8.68 -12.34
C PHE A 612 30.63 9.85 -13.18
N LYS A 613 31.87 9.79 -13.64
CA LYS A 613 32.43 10.77 -14.58
C LYS A 613 32.70 10.09 -15.91
N ALA A 614 32.00 10.55 -16.95
CA ALA A 614 32.15 10.04 -18.30
C ALA A 614 33.52 10.42 -18.90
N ALA A 615 33.98 9.67 -19.92
CA ALA A 615 35.28 9.93 -20.55
C ALA A 615 35.36 11.31 -21.24
N ASN A 616 34.22 11.87 -21.66
CA ASN A 616 34.08 13.24 -22.16
C ASN A 616 34.08 14.32 -21.04
N GLY A 617 34.23 13.94 -19.77
CA GLY A 617 34.28 14.84 -18.63
C GLY A 617 32.93 15.17 -17.99
N VAL A 618 31.80 14.76 -18.59
CA VAL A 618 30.46 15.01 -18.07
C VAL A 618 30.24 14.20 -16.79
N GLU A 619 29.71 14.85 -15.75
CA GLU A 619 29.37 14.20 -14.49
C GLU A 619 27.92 13.70 -14.51
N CYS A 620 27.75 12.46 -14.07
CA CYS A 620 26.47 11.79 -13.95
C CYS A 620 26.21 11.45 -12.48
N ALA A 621 25.08 11.89 -11.94
CA ALA A 621 24.57 11.38 -10.67
C ALA A 621 23.90 10.02 -10.93
N VAL A 622 24.25 8.99 -10.18
CA VAL A 622 23.66 7.65 -10.30
C VAL A 622 22.91 7.34 -9.01
N ARG A 623 21.63 7.03 -9.13
CA ARG A 623 20.78 6.75 -7.96
C ARG A 623 19.64 5.79 -8.29
N PRO A 624 19.02 5.14 -7.29
CA PRO A 624 17.77 4.44 -7.51
C PRO A 624 16.71 5.34 -8.16
N VAL A 625 15.85 4.73 -8.98
CA VAL A 625 14.71 5.43 -9.59
C VAL A 625 13.75 5.93 -8.51
N ARG A 626 13.06 7.02 -8.79
CA ARG A 626 12.01 7.57 -7.96
C ARG A 626 10.70 7.64 -8.76
N PRO A 627 9.54 7.66 -8.09
CA PRO A 627 8.26 7.86 -8.77
C PRO A 627 8.20 9.10 -9.67
N ASP A 628 8.81 10.23 -9.25
CA ASP A 628 8.84 11.49 -9.99
C ASP A 628 9.75 11.46 -11.24
N ASP A 629 10.49 10.36 -11.46
CA ASP A 629 11.28 10.16 -12.68
C ASP A 629 10.45 9.79 -13.90
N GLU A 630 9.14 9.55 -13.79
CA GLU A 630 8.32 9.09 -14.91
C GLU A 630 8.47 10.00 -16.15
N THR A 631 8.44 11.32 -15.95
CA THR A 631 8.62 12.27 -17.05
C THR A 631 10.01 12.17 -17.68
N LEU A 632 11.06 12.05 -16.86
CA LEU A 632 12.44 11.91 -17.35
C LEU A 632 12.66 10.56 -18.04
N MET A 633 11.97 9.51 -17.58
CA MET A 633 12.03 8.17 -18.17
C MET A 633 11.38 8.14 -19.54
N LYS A 634 10.22 8.81 -19.71
CA LYS A 634 9.59 9.00 -21.03
C LYS A 634 10.49 9.74 -22.00
N GLN A 635 11.18 10.80 -21.53
CA GLN A 635 12.14 11.55 -22.34
C GLN A 635 13.34 10.69 -22.73
N PHE A 636 13.85 9.87 -21.80
CA PHE A 636 14.94 8.93 -22.07
C PHE A 636 14.54 7.91 -23.14
N GLU A 637 13.39 7.24 -22.99
CA GLU A 637 12.87 6.31 -24.00
C GLU A 637 12.71 6.97 -25.37
N ALA A 638 12.18 8.20 -25.42
CA ALA A 638 12.06 8.96 -26.66
C ALA A 638 13.41 9.33 -27.30
N SER A 639 14.49 9.39 -26.51
CA SER A 639 15.84 9.74 -26.99
C SER A 639 16.63 8.55 -27.56
N LEU A 640 16.19 7.31 -27.33
CA LEU A 640 16.90 6.12 -27.81
C LEU A 640 16.69 5.93 -29.32
N GLY A 641 17.78 5.80 -30.07
CA GLY A 641 17.75 5.39 -31.47
C GLY A 641 17.23 3.97 -31.67
N GLU A 642 16.76 3.66 -32.88
CA GLU A 642 16.14 2.36 -33.20
C GLU A 642 17.08 1.18 -32.95
N GLU A 643 18.37 1.32 -33.23
CA GLU A 643 19.37 0.26 -32.96
C GLU A 643 19.47 -0.05 -31.47
N THR A 644 19.45 0.98 -30.62
CA THR A 644 19.48 0.83 -29.16
C THR A 644 18.20 0.20 -28.62
N VAL A 645 17.04 0.56 -29.19
CA VAL A 645 15.75 -0.07 -28.85
C VAL A 645 15.74 -1.55 -29.24
N LYS A 646 16.17 -1.88 -30.47
CA LYS A 646 16.28 -3.27 -30.96
C LYS A 646 17.29 -4.10 -30.17
N ALA A 647 18.38 -3.49 -29.74
CA ALA A 647 19.43 -4.15 -28.96
C ALA A 647 18.94 -4.62 -27.58
N TYR A 648 17.86 -4.02 -27.05
CA TYR A 648 17.29 -4.31 -25.75
C TYR A 648 15.93 -5.01 -25.82
N MET A 649 14.99 -4.53 -26.64
CA MET A 649 13.66 -5.11 -26.73
C MET A 649 13.65 -6.27 -27.72
N SER A 650 13.10 -7.40 -27.31
CA SER A 650 13.00 -8.61 -28.14
C SER A 650 12.21 -8.42 -29.44
N GLU A 651 11.47 -7.32 -29.56
CA GLU A 651 10.65 -6.93 -30.71
C GLU A 651 10.64 -5.39 -30.85
N ALA A 652 10.34 -4.89 -32.04
CA ALA A 652 10.22 -3.45 -32.29
C ALA A 652 8.94 -2.90 -31.64
N VAL A 653 9.08 -2.29 -30.46
CA VAL A 653 7.95 -1.69 -29.73
C VAL A 653 7.78 -0.22 -30.15
N PRO A 654 6.58 0.20 -30.61
CA PRO A 654 6.31 1.59 -30.98
C PRO A 654 6.60 2.56 -29.83
N LEU A 655 7.06 3.78 -30.15
CA LEU A 655 7.37 4.79 -29.12
C LEU A 655 6.18 5.06 -28.19
N GLU A 656 4.97 5.12 -28.74
CA GLU A 656 3.72 5.33 -27.99
C GLU A 656 3.52 4.28 -26.88
N GLU A 657 3.83 3.01 -27.17
CA GLU A 657 3.79 1.93 -26.19
C GLU A 657 4.96 1.99 -25.21
N ARG A 658 6.14 2.44 -25.66
CA ARG A 658 7.32 2.62 -24.80
C ARG A 658 7.11 3.72 -23.76
N VAL A 659 6.44 4.82 -24.12
CA VAL A 659 6.17 5.95 -23.22
C VAL A 659 4.79 5.91 -22.55
N ALA A 660 4.00 4.86 -22.82
CA ALA A 660 2.69 4.67 -22.21
C ALA A 660 2.80 4.64 -20.67
N HIS A 661 1.94 5.40 -19.99
CA HIS A 661 1.92 5.49 -18.53
C HIS A 661 1.88 4.10 -17.86
N LYS A 662 1.05 3.19 -18.38
CA LYS A 662 0.92 1.79 -17.91
C LYS A 662 2.24 1.01 -17.92
N ARG A 663 3.18 1.36 -18.81
CA ARG A 663 4.51 0.76 -18.88
C ARG A 663 5.52 1.47 -17.97
N MET A 664 5.42 2.78 -17.82
CA MET A 664 6.34 3.57 -16.98
C MET A 664 6.16 3.28 -15.49
N ILE A 665 4.91 3.12 -15.04
CA ILE A 665 4.54 2.78 -13.66
C ILE A 665 5.46 1.73 -13.00
N PRO A 666 5.56 0.49 -13.53
CA PRO A 666 6.36 -0.56 -12.89
C PRO A 666 7.88 -0.32 -12.98
N LEU A 667 8.32 0.64 -13.79
CA LEU A 667 9.71 1.04 -13.93
C LEU A 667 10.09 2.15 -12.94
N CYS A 668 9.16 3.07 -12.64
CA CYS A 668 9.37 4.19 -11.72
C CYS A 668 8.88 3.91 -10.27
N HIS A 669 8.02 2.90 -10.08
CA HIS A 669 7.55 2.43 -8.77
C HIS A 669 8.00 1.00 -8.48
N PRO A 670 9.32 0.71 -8.43
CA PRO A 670 9.79 -0.64 -8.16
C PRO A 670 9.50 -1.07 -6.72
N ASP A 671 9.36 -2.38 -6.54
CA ASP A 671 9.57 -2.98 -5.23
C ASP A 671 11.07 -3.26 -5.04
N PHE A 672 11.73 -2.46 -4.18
CA PHE A 672 13.15 -2.58 -3.91
C PHE A 672 13.58 -3.90 -3.25
N LEU A 673 12.67 -4.68 -2.69
CA LEU A 673 12.97 -6.04 -2.22
C LEU A 673 13.26 -6.99 -3.39
N ARG A 674 12.66 -6.73 -4.55
CA ARG A 674 12.74 -7.58 -5.75
C ARG A 674 13.66 -7.03 -6.81
N GLN A 675 13.68 -5.73 -6.97
CA GLN A 675 14.38 -5.09 -8.07
C GLN A 675 14.97 -3.76 -7.66
N VAL A 676 16.17 -3.48 -8.14
CA VAL A 676 16.87 -2.23 -7.87
C VAL A 676 17.19 -1.58 -9.22
N PRO A 677 16.25 -0.79 -9.76
CA PRO A 677 16.53 0.06 -10.91
C PRO A 677 17.31 1.30 -10.48
N LEU A 678 18.42 1.57 -11.16
CA LEU A 678 19.20 2.79 -11.09
C LEU A 678 19.00 3.62 -12.36
N VAL A 679 19.02 4.93 -12.19
CA VAL A 679 19.08 5.92 -13.26
C VAL A 679 20.38 6.71 -13.15
N ALA A 680 21.02 6.94 -14.29
CA ALA A 680 22.15 7.86 -14.44
C ALA A 680 21.62 9.18 -15.02
N ILE A 681 21.87 10.29 -14.32
CA ILE A 681 21.34 11.61 -14.66
C ILE A 681 22.50 12.55 -14.97
N ALA A 682 22.48 13.15 -16.15
CA ALA A 682 23.41 14.22 -16.54
C ALA A 682 22.58 15.41 -17.07
N GLU A 683 22.95 16.63 -16.66
CA GLU A 683 22.29 17.86 -17.10
C GLU A 683 20.75 17.84 -16.93
N GLY A 684 20.27 17.20 -15.86
CA GLY A 684 18.83 17.08 -15.56
C GLY A 684 18.07 16.05 -16.39
N LYS A 685 18.75 15.23 -17.20
CA LYS A 685 18.14 14.18 -18.04
C LYS A 685 18.66 12.81 -17.66
N ILE A 686 17.82 11.78 -17.75
CA ILE A 686 18.27 10.40 -17.67
C ILE A 686 19.05 10.06 -18.94
N VAL A 687 20.26 9.52 -18.76
CA VAL A 687 21.19 9.17 -19.84
C VAL A 687 21.58 7.69 -19.83
N GLY A 688 21.12 6.94 -18.83
CA GLY A 688 21.23 5.49 -18.79
C GLY A 688 20.43 4.91 -17.63
N THR A 689 20.04 3.64 -17.78
CA THR A 689 19.30 2.88 -16.79
C THR A 689 20.03 1.56 -16.53
N MET A 690 19.93 1.06 -15.30
CA MET A 690 20.31 -0.30 -14.97
C MET A 690 19.25 -0.90 -14.08
N ARG A 691 18.81 -2.11 -14.37
CA ARG A 691 17.82 -2.81 -13.55
C ARG A 691 18.35 -4.17 -13.16
N MET A 692 18.57 -4.38 -11.88
CA MET A 692 18.70 -5.71 -11.30
C MET A 692 17.31 -6.18 -10.87
N ALA A 693 16.87 -7.37 -11.29
CA ALA A 693 15.59 -7.96 -10.87
C ALA A 693 15.78 -9.42 -10.45
N LYS A 694 15.38 -9.77 -9.23
CA LYS A 694 15.42 -11.15 -8.71
C LYS A 694 14.44 -12.02 -9.49
N VAL A 695 14.89 -13.20 -9.87
CA VAL A 695 14.06 -14.19 -10.56
C VAL A 695 13.18 -14.88 -9.53
N PRO A 696 11.84 -14.87 -9.68
CA PRO A 696 10.91 -15.47 -8.72
C PRO A 696 11.28 -16.91 -8.38
N LEU A 697 11.05 -17.31 -7.12
CA LEU A 697 11.29 -18.68 -6.61
C LEU A 697 12.75 -19.17 -6.67
N THR A 698 13.71 -18.29 -6.97
CA THR A 698 15.14 -18.63 -7.05
C THR A 698 15.99 -17.59 -6.32
N LYS A 699 17.27 -17.90 -6.12
CA LYS A 699 18.28 -16.94 -5.67
C LYS A 699 19.04 -16.29 -6.83
N ASN A 700 18.45 -16.30 -8.02
CA ASN A 700 19.06 -15.74 -9.22
C ASN A 700 18.52 -14.33 -9.47
N ALA A 701 19.25 -13.54 -10.25
CA ALA A 701 18.78 -12.24 -10.73
C ALA A 701 19.09 -12.05 -12.22
N ARG A 702 18.42 -11.08 -12.81
CA ARG A 702 18.69 -10.57 -14.16
C ARG A 702 19.17 -9.14 -14.06
N ILE A 703 20.21 -8.81 -14.83
CA ILE A 703 20.64 -7.42 -15.02
C ILE A 703 20.28 -7.00 -16.43
N LEU A 704 19.73 -5.80 -16.51
CA LEU A 704 19.45 -5.09 -17.74
C LEU A 704 20.10 -3.71 -17.69
N VAL A 705 20.68 -3.26 -18.81
CA VAL A 705 21.33 -1.94 -18.90
C VAL A 705 20.96 -1.29 -20.23
N GLU A 706 20.59 -0.02 -20.16
CA GLU A 706 20.35 0.83 -21.33
C GLU A 706 21.18 2.12 -21.19
N VAL A 707 21.72 2.60 -22.29
CA VAL A 707 22.54 3.82 -22.33
C VAL A 707 22.14 4.65 -23.54
N ALA A 708 21.86 5.93 -23.31
CA ALA A 708 21.52 6.87 -24.39
C ALA A 708 22.69 6.96 -25.39
N ASP A 709 22.35 7.09 -26.67
CA ASP A 709 23.32 7.01 -27.77
C ASP A 709 24.51 7.98 -27.60
N ALA A 710 24.24 9.21 -27.14
CA ALA A 710 25.25 10.23 -26.87
C ALA A 710 26.26 9.85 -25.75
N PHE A 711 25.90 8.92 -24.87
CA PHE A 711 26.70 8.46 -23.73
C PHE A 711 27.28 7.06 -23.94
N GLN A 712 27.02 6.43 -25.09
CA GLN A 712 27.67 5.17 -25.45
C GLN A 712 29.18 5.37 -25.65
N LYS A 713 29.95 4.32 -25.38
CA LYS A 713 31.44 4.33 -25.43
C LYS A 713 32.11 5.32 -24.46
N GLN A 714 31.37 5.97 -23.56
CA GLN A 714 31.90 6.87 -22.52
C GLN A 714 32.19 6.16 -21.18
N GLY A 715 32.06 4.84 -21.12
CA GLY A 715 32.29 4.03 -19.92
C GLY A 715 31.05 3.80 -19.02
N LEU A 716 29.96 4.53 -19.27
CA LEU A 716 28.74 4.47 -18.44
C LEU A 716 28.13 3.06 -18.36
N GLY A 717 27.99 2.35 -19.48
CA GLY A 717 27.43 1.00 -19.49
C GLY A 717 28.26 0.00 -18.66
N LYS A 718 29.59 0.11 -18.70
CA LYS A 718 30.49 -0.70 -17.85
C LYS A 718 30.26 -0.39 -16.37
N TYR A 719 30.20 0.88 -16.01
CA TYR A 719 29.95 1.31 -14.64
C TYR A 719 28.60 0.79 -14.12
N LEU A 720 27.54 0.90 -14.93
CA LEU A 720 26.21 0.43 -14.58
C LEU A 720 26.16 -1.09 -14.33
N VAL A 721 26.81 -1.90 -15.17
CA VAL A 721 26.93 -3.35 -14.94
C VAL A 721 27.68 -3.64 -13.63
N GLU A 722 28.77 -2.91 -13.36
CA GLU A 722 29.52 -3.05 -12.11
C GLU A 722 28.65 -2.76 -10.88
N GLN A 723 27.85 -1.69 -10.91
CA GLN A 723 26.90 -1.39 -9.83
C GLN A 723 25.84 -2.49 -9.68
N GLY A 724 25.28 -2.99 -10.79
CA GLY A 724 24.32 -4.09 -10.75
C GLY A 724 24.89 -5.37 -10.13
N LEU A 725 26.15 -5.69 -10.38
CA LEU A 725 26.85 -6.82 -9.75
C LEU A 725 27.10 -6.59 -8.26
N LYS A 726 27.51 -5.38 -7.85
CA LYS A 726 27.67 -5.01 -6.43
C LYS A 726 26.35 -5.13 -5.66
N ILE A 727 25.26 -4.65 -6.26
CA ILE A 727 23.91 -4.80 -5.71
C ILE A 727 23.56 -6.28 -5.57
N ALA A 728 23.78 -7.09 -6.61
CA ALA A 728 23.47 -8.51 -6.56
C ALA A 728 24.22 -9.25 -5.43
N GLN A 729 25.49 -8.90 -5.19
CA GLN A 729 26.26 -9.41 -4.05
C GLN A 729 25.69 -8.96 -2.69
N ALA A 730 25.36 -7.67 -2.55
CA ALA A 730 24.75 -7.13 -1.34
C ALA A 730 23.39 -7.78 -1.03
N GLU A 731 22.63 -8.10 -2.08
CA GLU A 731 21.33 -8.79 -2.02
C GLU A 731 21.45 -10.32 -1.94
N GLN A 732 22.66 -10.87 -1.77
CA GLN A 732 22.93 -12.31 -1.63
C GLN A 732 22.39 -13.16 -2.78
N VAL A 733 22.46 -12.64 -4.00
CA VAL A 733 22.14 -13.38 -5.23
C VAL A 733 23.24 -14.40 -5.49
N GLU A 734 22.87 -15.63 -5.86
CA GLU A 734 23.84 -16.70 -6.18
C GLU A 734 24.29 -16.64 -7.64
N LYS A 735 23.40 -16.24 -8.55
CA LYS A 735 23.69 -16.16 -9.98
C LYS A 735 22.96 -15.02 -10.67
N VAL A 736 23.68 -14.28 -11.49
CA VAL A 736 23.15 -13.20 -12.32
C VAL A 736 23.17 -13.62 -13.78
N SER A 737 22.16 -13.19 -14.54
CA SER A 737 22.09 -13.39 -15.98
C SER A 737 21.79 -12.10 -16.73
N MET A 738 22.26 -12.02 -17.97
CA MET A 738 21.92 -10.99 -18.95
C MET A 738 21.46 -11.70 -20.23
N LYS A 739 20.46 -11.13 -20.91
CA LYS A 739 19.99 -11.63 -22.21
C LYS A 739 20.09 -10.52 -23.24
N PHE A 740 20.64 -10.84 -24.40
CA PHE A 740 20.81 -9.91 -25.53
C PHE A 740 20.92 -10.70 -26.83
N PHE A 741 20.70 -10.04 -27.97
CA PHE A 741 20.83 -10.66 -29.29
C PHE A 741 22.30 -10.95 -29.65
N GLU A 742 22.54 -11.99 -30.44
CA GLU A 742 23.89 -12.42 -30.86
C GLU A 742 24.69 -11.32 -31.59
N ASP A 743 24.01 -10.42 -32.29
CA ASP A 743 24.61 -9.30 -33.02
C ASP A 743 24.95 -8.09 -32.12
N ASN A 744 24.58 -8.12 -30.83
CA ASN A 744 24.88 -7.05 -29.88
C ASN A 744 26.34 -7.12 -29.37
N ALA A 745 27.27 -6.67 -30.22
CA ALA A 745 28.72 -6.67 -29.93
C ALA A 745 29.09 -5.90 -28.65
N ALA A 746 28.35 -4.85 -28.30
CA ALA A 746 28.58 -4.07 -27.08
C ALA A 746 28.33 -4.90 -25.82
N MET A 747 27.21 -5.63 -25.77
CA MET A 747 26.88 -6.52 -24.66
C MET A 747 27.81 -7.73 -24.59
N THR A 748 28.20 -8.31 -25.73
CA THR A 748 29.21 -9.39 -25.77
C THR A 748 30.53 -8.95 -25.15
N LYS A 749 30.98 -7.71 -25.46
CA LYS A 749 32.20 -7.15 -24.87
C LYS A 749 32.06 -6.91 -23.36
N LEU A 750 30.90 -6.41 -22.90
CA LEU A 750 30.61 -6.23 -21.48
C LEU A 750 30.57 -7.56 -20.73
N ALA A 751 29.82 -8.54 -21.23
CA ALA A 751 29.72 -9.88 -20.65
C ALA A 751 31.10 -10.53 -20.50
N THR A 752 31.93 -10.47 -21.55
CA THR A 752 33.31 -10.97 -21.52
C THR A 752 34.16 -10.23 -20.48
N ALA A 753 34.09 -8.89 -20.44
CA ALA A 753 34.88 -8.08 -19.52
C ALA A 753 34.57 -8.34 -18.04
N PHE A 754 33.34 -8.75 -17.72
CA PHE A 754 32.92 -9.11 -16.37
C PHE A 754 32.96 -10.62 -16.10
N GLY A 755 33.45 -11.44 -17.04
CA GLY A 755 33.61 -12.88 -16.86
C GLY A 755 32.29 -13.65 -16.81
N PHE A 756 31.31 -13.26 -17.62
CA PHE A 756 30.09 -14.06 -17.80
C PHE A 756 30.34 -15.22 -18.76
N GLU A 757 29.80 -16.38 -18.44
CA GLU A 757 29.69 -17.54 -19.33
C GLU A 757 28.51 -17.33 -20.29
N MET A 758 28.74 -17.44 -21.59
CA MET A 758 27.73 -17.16 -22.61
C MET A 758 27.27 -18.44 -23.29
N ALA A 759 25.95 -18.60 -23.41
CA ALA A 759 25.32 -19.65 -24.21
C ALA A 759 24.32 -19.01 -25.18
N ALA A 760 24.44 -19.34 -26.47
CA ALA A 760 23.57 -18.83 -27.52
C ALA A 760 22.51 -19.89 -27.88
N LYS A 761 21.26 -19.46 -28.01
CA LYS A 761 20.14 -20.29 -28.47
C LYS A 761 19.10 -19.43 -29.16
N ASP A 762 18.66 -19.85 -30.35
CA ASP A 762 17.60 -19.18 -31.13
C ASP A 762 17.87 -17.68 -31.36
N GLY A 763 19.12 -17.29 -31.63
CA GLY A 763 19.53 -15.90 -31.87
C GLY A 763 19.70 -15.04 -30.62
N VAL A 764 19.50 -15.61 -29.42
CA VAL A 764 19.62 -14.92 -28.13
C VAL A 764 20.77 -15.50 -27.32
N VAL A 765 21.69 -14.64 -26.90
CA VAL A 765 22.76 -14.97 -25.94
C VAL A 765 22.22 -14.82 -24.52
N THR A 766 22.36 -15.87 -23.72
CA THR A 766 22.21 -15.82 -22.27
C THR A 766 23.59 -15.84 -21.63
N ALA A 767 24.02 -14.69 -21.11
CA ALA A 767 25.27 -14.55 -20.36
C ALA A 767 24.98 -14.77 -18.87
N THR A 768 25.73 -15.63 -18.20
CA THR A 768 25.55 -16.02 -16.79
C THR A 768 26.83 -15.78 -15.97
N LYS A 769 26.68 -15.29 -14.75
CA LYS A 769 27.76 -15.22 -13.75
C LYS A 769 27.28 -15.74 -12.40
N ALA A 770 28.00 -16.70 -11.83
CA ALA A 770 27.82 -17.14 -10.45
C ALA A 770 28.73 -16.33 -9.51
N PHE A 771 28.31 -16.19 -8.24
CA PHE A 771 29.07 -15.49 -7.20
C PHE A 771 29.79 -16.43 -6.24
#